data_AF-A0AAJ0GJS2-F1
#
_entry.id   AF-A0AAJ0GJS2-F1
#
_cell.length_a   1.000
_cell.length_b   1.000
_cell.length_c   1.000
_cell.angle_alpha   90.00
_cell.angle_beta   90.00
_cell.angle_gamma   90.00
#
_symmetry.space_group_name_H-M   'P 1'
#
loop_
_entity.id
_entity.type
_entity.pdbx_description
1 polymer ?
#
loop_
_entity_poly.entity_id
_entity_poly.type
_entity_poly.pdbx_seq_one_letter_code
_entity_poly.pdbx_strand_id
1 'polypeptide(L)'
;MATPDPTPPDRRLQTDGEAHQGGDEHHRGEEHQDVASPSDQQHPGEASPSQYTPAAPSPLSNGRSWTSKIHEFFTAKGRPALNTNGSLGNVFTSVPPCICTLRSGSHLQFIKPHPIENAMRRVVVTGLGAITPLGAGIKTTWQRLLKSSSGLVSTTSRGPAFQGLPSTVAGLVPLGRREDGAWQAKDWLAAKSERQMALFAQYAVAAADEALEDAGWHPTLQDDLEATGVTIGSGIGNLDEAYNTSVAFHEGGYRKVSPLFVPKLLINLAAGHVSIRHGFQGPNHAATTACTTGLHAIGDASRLIAFGDANVMVAGGAESCIHPLAIAGFARARSLAIDWNDNPTAASRPFDSRRAGFVIGEGAGVVVLEELEHAKARKANIYAEVRGYGLSSDAYHMTAPQENGQGAFLAMKQALKHAGLKPEAVDYVNAHATSTVLGDAAENRAIKRLLLGPEGRANPSDLNVSSTKGAVGHLLGAAGAVEAIFTMLAVHHAAMESRAQVEWAQPRRKTISAKIRSKAEYYHERTPFFRKLPGSAIAIILLLVAVNILVWIACGVVLAFHRGLVTTAVLSYTLGLRHALDADHITAIDLMTRRLVASGQRPVTVGTFFSLGHSTVVIVTSIVVAASTAAISDRFGSFSEIGSIIGSSISAAFMILLGIMNAYILYRLYLQLQAAVASPIGHENLDFNFEGAGCMMLILRKMFKLVDRPWKMYPLGILFGLGLDTSSEIALLGIASIQATQGTSIWLILIFPILFTAGMCLLDTFDGAAMMSLYTSARLAKDAIAVLYYQCVLTAVTVVVAIIIGVIQLLNIIVNVKPNLKGPFWRGVEVAGDHYDIIGGSICGSFILFGTLSVLLYKPWRRRIDKKRMLPPPIEYHDVGLDEAGAEDDGRSDTRPAVGKYPAAGPMEAGNYGQVDSVTKGGTRVHESSP
;
A
#
# COMPACT_ATOMS: atom_id res chain seq x y z
N MET A 1 16.20 -8.99 -53.94
CA MET A 1 16.41 -10.44 -53.70
C MET A 1 15.63 -10.76 -52.43
N ALA A 2 14.36 -11.19 -52.48
CA ALA A 2 13.78 -12.35 -53.18
C ALA A 2 14.21 -13.70 -52.53
N THR A 3 13.38 -14.17 -51.57
CA THR A 3 12.64 -15.48 -51.51
C THR A 3 13.17 -16.72 -52.26
N PRO A 4 12.79 -17.98 -51.89
CA PRO A 4 11.92 -18.45 -50.78
C PRO A 4 12.41 -19.74 -50.03
N ASP A 5 11.55 -20.26 -49.14
CA ASP A 5 11.40 -21.67 -48.67
C ASP A 5 11.12 -22.65 -49.87
N PRO A 6 11.24 -24.01 -49.83
CA PRO A 6 10.57 -24.91 -48.85
C PRO A 6 11.23 -26.29 -48.52
N THR A 7 10.53 -27.06 -47.66
CA THR A 7 10.57 -28.53 -47.38
C THR A 7 10.36 -29.47 -48.61
N PRO A 8 10.38 -30.83 -48.52
CA PRO A 8 11.00 -31.84 -47.61
C PRO A 8 11.86 -32.88 -48.40
N PRO A 9 12.11 -34.15 -47.93
CA PRO A 9 11.16 -35.25 -48.22
C PRO A 9 11.07 -36.39 -47.15
N ASP A 10 10.24 -37.40 -47.44
CA ASP A 10 9.79 -38.54 -46.62
C ASP A 10 10.20 -39.92 -47.24
N ARG A 11 10.07 -41.02 -46.47
CA ARG A 11 10.04 -42.47 -46.85
C ARG A 11 11.26 -43.21 -47.44
N ARG A 12 11.56 -44.37 -46.81
CA ARG A 12 11.18 -45.74 -47.30
C ARG A 12 10.67 -46.56 -46.09
N LEU A 13 9.57 -47.33 -46.09
CA LEU A 13 9.07 -48.39 -46.99
C LEU A 13 9.97 -49.65 -46.97
N GLN A 14 9.50 -50.90 -46.86
CA GLN A 14 8.18 -51.54 -46.62
C GLN A 14 8.48 -53.04 -46.27
N THR A 15 7.66 -53.85 -45.58
CA THR A 15 6.60 -54.78 -46.10
C THR A 15 6.34 -55.85 -45.00
N ASP A 16 5.23 -56.60 -44.86
CA ASP A 16 3.79 -56.51 -45.25
C ASP A 16 3.03 -57.69 -44.55
N GLY A 17 1.68 -57.68 -44.56
CA GLY A 17 0.80 -58.81 -44.18
C GLY A 17 -0.02 -58.58 -42.89
N GLU A 18 -1.24 -58.00 -42.88
CA GLU A 18 -2.55 -58.46 -43.42
C GLU A 18 -3.23 -59.59 -42.60
N ALA A 19 -4.56 -59.66 -42.38
CA ALA A 19 -5.69 -58.69 -42.53
C ALA A 19 -7.00 -59.26 -41.89
N HIS A 20 -8.11 -58.48 -41.97
CA HIS A 20 -9.54 -58.79 -41.62
C HIS A 20 -9.93 -58.78 -40.12
N GLN A 21 -11.11 -58.31 -39.65
CA GLN A 21 -12.31 -57.58 -40.19
C GLN A 21 -13.16 -57.06 -38.98
N GLY A 22 -14.13 -56.13 -39.04
CA GLY A 22 -14.54 -55.18 -40.10
C GLY A 22 -16.01 -54.67 -39.99
N GLY A 23 -16.25 -53.47 -39.43
CA GLY A 23 -17.53 -52.69 -39.48
C GLY A 23 -18.60 -53.00 -38.41
N ASP A 24 -19.76 -52.32 -38.33
CA ASP A 24 -20.09 -50.90 -38.60
C ASP A 24 -21.51 -50.54 -38.08
N GLU A 25 -21.76 -49.25 -37.81
CA GLU A 25 -23.03 -48.45 -37.78
C GLU A 25 -24.43 -48.92 -37.22
N HIS A 26 -25.11 -47.93 -36.60
CA HIS A 26 -26.56 -47.59 -36.65
C HIS A 26 -27.67 -48.51 -36.05
N HIS A 27 -28.40 -48.04 -35.00
CA HIS A 27 -29.79 -47.48 -35.08
C HIS A 27 -30.49 -47.27 -33.69
N ARG A 28 -31.45 -46.32 -33.63
CA ARG A 28 -32.57 -46.24 -32.64
C ARG A 28 -33.63 -47.33 -32.99
N GLY A 29 -34.51 -47.88 -32.15
CA GLY A 29 -34.90 -47.66 -30.73
C GLY A 29 -36.43 -47.82 -30.59
N GLU A 30 -36.96 -48.44 -29.53
CA GLU A 30 -38.39 -48.53 -29.11
C GLU A 30 -38.44 -49.16 -27.68
N GLU A 31 -38.98 -48.47 -26.66
CA GLU A 31 -40.35 -48.54 -26.10
C GLU A 31 -40.69 -49.83 -25.31
N HIS A 32 -40.73 -49.79 -23.96
CA HIS A 32 -41.87 -49.44 -23.07
C HIS A 32 -42.88 -50.58 -22.83
N GLN A 33 -43.04 -51.01 -21.57
CA GLN A 33 -44.35 -51.35 -20.98
C GLN A 33 -44.31 -51.49 -19.44
N ASP A 34 -45.28 -50.85 -18.77
CA ASP A 34 -45.51 -50.86 -17.33
C ASP A 34 -46.40 -52.03 -16.86
N VAL A 35 -46.20 -52.55 -15.63
CA VAL A 35 -47.28 -53.22 -14.84
C VAL A 35 -47.12 -52.99 -13.33
N ALA A 36 -48.13 -52.28 -12.77
CA ALA A 36 -48.79 -52.36 -11.45
C ALA A 36 -48.13 -52.82 -10.11
N SER A 37 -48.55 -52.10 -9.05
CA SER A 37 -48.52 -52.31 -7.59
C SER A 37 -49.40 -53.49 -7.07
N PRO A 38 -49.72 -53.68 -5.76
CA PRO A 38 -49.14 -53.22 -4.46
C PRO A 38 -49.04 -54.30 -3.32
N SER A 39 -48.56 -53.90 -2.11
CA SER A 39 -48.90 -54.37 -0.72
C SER A 39 -49.12 -55.87 -0.40
N ASP A 40 -48.48 -56.49 0.62
CA ASP A 40 -48.86 -56.32 2.05
C ASP A 40 -47.87 -56.96 3.06
N GLN A 41 -47.73 -56.32 4.25
CA GLN A 41 -47.77 -56.83 5.66
C GLN A 41 -47.05 -58.16 6.10
N GLN A 42 -46.55 -58.34 7.34
CA GLN A 42 -46.88 -57.74 8.66
C GLN A 42 -45.74 -57.88 9.74
N HIS A 43 -45.87 -57.16 10.87
CA HIS A 43 -45.00 -57.09 12.08
C HIS A 43 -45.31 -58.20 13.15
N PRO A 44 -44.63 -58.38 14.33
CA PRO A 44 -44.08 -57.40 15.34
C PRO A 44 -42.71 -57.79 16.00
N GLY A 45 -42.11 -57.15 17.04
CA GLY A 45 -42.39 -55.90 17.79
C GLY A 45 -41.38 -55.64 18.96
N GLU A 46 -41.32 -54.37 19.41
CA GLU A 46 -40.83 -53.80 20.71
C GLU A 46 -39.44 -54.10 21.36
N ALA A 47 -38.62 -53.04 21.54
CA ALA A 47 -37.98 -52.64 22.81
C ALA A 47 -37.41 -51.19 22.74
N SER A 48 -37.38 -50.46 23.87
CA SER A 48 -37.29 -48.99 23.95
C SER A 48 -35.90 -48.37 24.22
N PRO A 49 -35.64 -47.09 23.88
CA PRO A 49 -34.43 -46.34 24.24
C PRO A 49 -34.57 -45.59 25.59
N SER A 50 -33.51 -45.53 26.39
CA SER A 50 -33.50 -44.82 27.69
C SER A 50 -32.82 -43.44 27.65
N GLN A 51 -33.43 -42.49 28.37
CA GLN A 51 -32.92 -41.14 28.62
C GLN A 51 -32.00 -41.12 29.85
N TYR A 52 -31.13 -40.12 29.96
CA TYR A 52 -30.75 -39.56 31.27
C TYR A 52 -30.46 -38.05 31.17
N THR A 53 -31.24 -37.26 31.92
CA THR A 53 -31.06 -35.82 32.14
C THR A 53 -30.20 -35.56 33.39
N PRO A 54 -29.58 -34.36 33.51
CA PRO A 54 -28.67 -34.04 34.61
C PRO A 54 -29.39 -33.50 35.84
N ALA A 55 -28.77 -33.63 37.01
CA ALA A 55 -29.19 -32.98 38.26
C ALA A 55 -28.02 -32.23 38.92
N ALA A 56 -28.32 -31.04 39.46
CA ALA A 56 -27.36 -30.10 40.05
C ALA A 56 -27.29 -30.23 41.61
N PRO A 57 -26.31 -29.61 42.29
CA PRO A 57 -25.84 -30.03 43.61
C PRO A 57 -26.36 -29.18 44.79
N SER A 58 -26.09 -29.63 46.04
CA SER A 58 -25.75 -28.78 47.20
C SER A 58 -25.21 -29.67 48.37
N PRO A 59 -24.78 -29.16 49.56
CA PRO A 59 -23.35 -29.17 49.88
C PRO A 59 -23.01 -29.66 51.31
N LEU A 60 -21.72 -29.54 51.69
CA LEU A 60 -21.07 -29.49 53.04
C LEU A 60 -19.73 -30.25 52.96
N SER A 61 -18.63 -29.92 53.65
CA SER A 61 -18.10 -28.68 54.23
C SER A 61 -16.63 -28.95 54.63
N ASN A 62 -15.83 -27.90 54.88
CA ASN A 62 -14.38 -27.93 55.21
C ASN A 62 -13.46 -28.29 54.00
N GLY A 63 -12.48 -27.47 53.58
CA GLY A 63 -12.07 -26.14 54.03
C GLY A 63 -10.60 -26.06 54.47
N ARG A 64 -9.67 -25.98 53.49
CA ARG A 64 -8.46 -25.11 53.49
C ARG A 64 -7.66 -25.26 52.19
N SER A 65 -6.83 -24.25 51.93
CA SER A 65 -6.22 -23.93 50.63
C SER A 65 -5.01 -24.79 50.22
N TRP A 66 -4.88 -25.04 48.92
CA TRP A 66 -3.70 -25.63 48.30
C TRP A 66 -2.56 -24.62 48.13
N THR A 67 -1.68 -24.52 49.12
CA THR A 67 -0.40 -23.77 49.01
C THR A 67 0.74 -24.45 49.80
N SER A 68 1.07 -25.71 49.51
CA SER A 68 2.36 -26.35 49.86
C SER A 68 2.44 -27.80 49.35
N LYS A 69 3.27 -28.10 48.33
CA LYS A 69 3.80 -29.47 48.08
C LYS A 69 4.90 -29.59 47.01
N ILE A 70 5.91 -28.70 47.03
CA ILE A 70 7.20 -28.97 46.35
C ILE A 70 8.32 -28.59 47.32
N HIS A 71 8.61 -29.47 48.29
CA HIS A 71 9.83 -29.36 49.10
C HIS A 71 10.26 -30.72 49.71
N GLU A 72 10.11 -31.83 48.97
CA GLU A 72 10.43 -33.16 49.50
C GLU A 72 10.96 -34.12 48.41
N PHE A 73 12.01 -33.70 47.69
CA PHE A 73 12.68 -34.53 46.68
C PHE A 73 14.22 -34.55 46.75
N PHE A 74 14.82 -33.98 47.81
CA PHE A 74 16.28 -33.96 47.98
C PHE A 74 16.73 -34.22 49.43
N THR A 75 16.45 -35.42 49.97
CA THR A 75 17.28 -36.05 51.03
C THR A 75 16.95 -37.53 51.21
N ALA A 76 17.76 -38.46 50.67
CA ALA A 76 18.06 -39.77 51.29
C ALA A 76 19.15 -40.58 50.55
N LYS A 77 20.34 -40.65 51.17
CA LYS A 77 21.31 -41.76 51.21
C LYS A 77 21.33 -42.84 50.09
N GLY A 78 22.48 -42.95 49.42
CA GLY A 78 22.93 -44.17 48.74
C GLY A 78 24.36 -44.05 48.18
N ARG A 79 25.39 -44.44 48.96
CA ARG A 79 26.77 -44.60 48.47
C ARG A 79 26.97 -46.01 47.90
N PRO A 80 27.88 -46.18 46.93
CA PRO A 80 28.90 -47.21 47.02
C PRO A 80 30.29 -46.58 47.24
N ALA A 81 31.23 -47.38 47.77
CA ALA A 81 32.58 -46.94 48.11
C ALA A 81 33.59 -47.27 47.01
N LEU A 82 34.64 -46.45 46.88
CA LEU A 82 35.91 -46.87 46.31
C LEU A 82 37.08 -46.12 46.96
N ASN A 83 38.07 -46.91 47.38
CA ASN A 83 39.42 -46.54 47.81
C ASN A 83 40.18 -45.80 46.67
N THR A 84 41.29 -45.06 46.85
CA THR A 84 42.43 -45.19 47.81
C THR A 84 43.13 -43.83 48.06
N ASN A 85 43.98 -43.81 49.09
CA ASN A 85 44.87 -42.71 49.51
C ASN A 85 45.77 -42.08 48.43
N GLY A 86 46.03 -40.78 48.56
CA GLY A 86 47.13 -40.04 47.92
C GLY A 86 47.31 -38.66 48.59
N SER A 87 48.52 -38.36 49.07
CA SER A 87 48.82 -37.22 49.96
C SER A 87 49.31 -35.94 49.25
N LEU A 88 49.21 -34.81 49.98
CA LEU A 88 49.92 -33.52 49.84
C LEU A 88 49.19 -32.38 49.12
N GLY A 89 49.40 -31.16 49.68
CA GLY A 89 49.51 -29.94 48.87
C GLY A 89 48.35 -28.94 48.93
N ASN A 90 47.95 -28.45 50.10
CA ASN A 90 47.20 -27.19 50.17
C ASN A 90 48.06 -26.03 49.65
N VAL A 91 47.69 -25.47 48.50
CA VAL A 91 48.11 -24.13 48.05
C VAL A 91 46.85 -23.40 47.57
N PHE A 92 46.80 -22.09 47.83
CA PHE A 92 45.70 -21.16 47.56
C PHE A 92 44.46 -21.23 48.47
N THR A 93 44.47 -20.37 49.48
CA THR A 93 43.38 -19.37 49.67
C THR A 93 43.91 -18.22 50.55
N SER A 94 44.39 -17.16 49.92
CA SER A 94 44.81 -15.92 50.61
C SER A 94 43.88 -14.75 50.25
N VAL A 95 42.75 -14.66 50.95
CA VAL A 95 41.95 -13.42 51.06
C VAL A 95 41.60 -13.25 52.54
N PRO A 96 41.91 -12.09 53.17
CA PRO A 96 41.88 -11.96 54.64
C PRO A 96 40.46 -11.75 55.19
N PRO A 97 40.20 -12.17 56.45
CA PRO A 97 38.91 -11.93 57.10
C PRO A 97 38.83 -10.50 57.68
N CYS A 98 37.85 -9.71 57.24
CA CYS A 98 37.51 -8.45 57.90
C CYS A 98 36.82 -8.72 59.25
N ILE A 99 37.53 -8.44 60.34
CA ILE A 99 36.98 -8.42 61.70
C ILE A 99 36.09 -7.19 61.86
N CYS A 100 34.77 -7.37 61.94
CA CYS A 100 33.85 -6.33 62.40
C CYS A 100 33.65 -6.43 63.92
N THR A 101 34.32 -5.56 64.67
CA THR A 101 33.99 -5.31 66.07
C THR A 101 32.75 -4.42 66.17
N LEU A 102 31.69 -4.91 66.81
CA LEU A 102 30.47 -4.12 67.05
C LEU A 102 30.73 -3.09 68.16
N ARG A 103 30.98 -1.83 67.77
CA ARG A 103 30.83 -0.68 68.67
C ARG A 103 29.45 -0.05 68.46
N SER A 104 28.76 0.19 69.57
CA SER A 104 27.44 0.83 69.60
C SER A 104 27.53 2.30 69.19
N GLY A 105 26.53 2.78 68.44
CA GLY A 105 26.18 4.21 68.36
C GLY A 105 26.78 5.04 67.22
N SER A 106 26.39 4.77 65.97
CA SER A 106 26.38 5.79 64.89
C SER A 106 25.49 5.35 63.73
N HIS A 107 24.85 6.31 63.04
CA HIS A 107 23.88 6.08 61.96
C HIS A 107 24.35 5.07 60.89
N LEU A 108 23.51 4.04 60.64
CA LEU A 108 23.60 3.23 59.43
C LEU A 108 23.25 4.08 58.20
N GLN A 109 24.26 4.59 57.51
CA GLN A 109 24.11 4.94 56.11
C GLN A 109 23.92 3.65 55.31
N PHE A 110 22.75 3.50 54.68
CA PHE A 110 22.57 2.51 53.63
C PHE A 110 23.49 2.86 52.47
N ILE A 111 24.64 2.21 52.39
CA ILE A 111 25.43 2.15 51.16
C ILE A 111 24.53 1.46 50.13
N LYS A 112 23.96 2.24 49.21
CA LYS A 112 23.31 1.66 48.03
C LYS A 112 24.36 0.79 47.34
N PRO A 113 24.08 -0.47 46.99
CA PRO A 113 24.99 -1.21 46.14
C PRO A 113 25.16 -0.40 44.86
N HIS A 114 26.40 0.01 44.56
CA HIS A 114 26.72 0.51 43.24
C HIS A 114 26.32 -0.58 42.24
N PRO A 115 25.47 -0.31 41.24
CA PRO A 115 25.25 -1.27 40.19
C PRO A 115 26.62 -1.53 39.55
N ILE A 116 27.02 -2.80 39.50
CA ILE A 116 28.12 -3.20 38.63
C ILE A 116 27.60 -2.94 37.22
N GLU A 117 28.07 -1.87 36.58
CA GLU A 117 27.86 -1.62 35.17
C GLU A 117 28.63 -2.66 34.36
N ASN A 118 28.11 -3.89 34.34
CA ASN A 118 28.34 -4.80 33.22
C ASN A 118 27.68 -4.15 32.00
N ALA A 119 28.45 -3.31 31.31
CA ALA A 119 28.08 -2.81 30.00
C ALA A 119 27.77 -4.01 29.11
N MET A 120 26.52 -4.13 28.66
CA MET A 120 26.09 -5.32 27.90
C MET A 120 26.97 -5.52 26.68
N ARG A 121 27.34 -6.78 26.41
CA ARG A 121 28.30 -7.09 25.34
C ARG A 121 27.70 -6.68 23.99
N ARG A 122 28.53 -6.10 23.12
CA ARG A 122 28.11 -5.61 21.80
C ARG A 122 28.07 -6.79 20.82
N VAL A 123 27.03 -6.85 19.99
CA VAL A 123 26.79 -7.97 19.08
C VAL A 123 26.89 -7.51 17.64
N VAL A 124 27.73 -8.19 16.87
CA VAL A 124 27.95 -7.96 15.44
C VAL A 124 27.52 -9.14 14.60
N VAL A 125 27.29 -8.88 13.32
CA VAL A 125 27.01 -9.90 12.31
C VAL A 125 28.29 -10.16 11.52
N THR A 126 28.78 -11.41 11.54
CA THR A 126 30.05 -11.78 10.90
C THR A 126 29.90 -12.69 9.69
N GLY A 127 28.76 -13.37 9.52
CA GLY A 127 28.46 -14.17 8.33
C GLY A 127 26.98 -14.23 7.97
N LEU A 128 26.68 -14.42 6.69
CA LEU A 128 25.33 -14.39 6.11
C LEU A 128 25.10 -15.60 5.18
N GLY A 129 23.93 -16.25 5.27
CA GLY A 129 23.56 -17.34 4.37
C GLY A 129 22.06 -17.41 4.10
N ALA A 130 21.66 -17.72 2.87
CA ALA A 130 20.25 -17.70 2.47
C ALA A 130 19.89 -18.65 1.32
N ILE A 131 18.76 -19.34 1.48
CA ILE A 131 18.09 -20.11 0.43
C ILE A 131 16.73 -19.44 0.19
N THR A 132 16.48 -18.91 -1.00
CA THR A 132 15.29 -18.10 -1.28
C THR A 132 14.66 -18.41 -2.64
N PRO A 133 13.45 -17.92 -2.93
CA PRO A 133 12.85 -18.01 -4.27
C PRO A 133 13.60 -17.24 -5.36
N LEU A 134 14.51 -16.33 -4.99
CA LEU A 134 15.43 -15.73 -5.95
C LEU A 134 16.66 -16.61 -6.23
N GLY A 135 16.99 -17.57 -5.36
CA GLY A 135 18.10 -18.50 -5.57
C GLY A 135 18.59 -19.18 -4.30
N ALA A 136 19.32 -20.29 -4.48
CA ALA A 136 20.14 -20.87 -3.43
C ALA A 136 21.47 -20.09 -3.36
N GLY A 137 21.76 -19.53 -2.19
CA GLY A 137 22.95 -18.75 -1.91
C GLY A 137 22.71 -17.24 -1.83
N ILE A 138 23.29 -16.58 -0.84
CA ILE A 138 23.06 -15.15 -0.56
C ILE A 138 23.55 -14.25 -1.69
N LYS A 139 24.73 -14.54 -2.27
CA LYS A 139 25.31 -13.76 -3.37
C LYS A 139 24.38 -13.71 -4.60
N THR A 140 23.82 -14.86 -4.98
CA THR A 140 22.86 -14.97 -6.09
C THR A 140 21.56 -14.25 -5.77
N THR A 141 21.02 -14.48 -4.57
CA THR A 141 19.78 -13.86 -4.08
C THR A 141 19.89 -12.33 -4.13
N TRP A 142 20.96 -11.76 -3.57
CA TRP A 142 21.18 -10.31 -3.53
C TRP A 142 21.34 -9.70 -4.93
N GLN A 143 22.10 -10.33 -5.81
CA GLN A 143 22.26 -9.86 -7.20
C GLN A 143 20.94 -9.88 -7.98
N ARG A 144 20.09 -10.89 -7.80
CA ARG A 144 18.77 -10.98 -8.44
C ARG A 144 17.78 -9.98 -7.82
N LEU A 145 17.84 -9.74 -6.51
CA LEU A 145 17.05 -8.72 -5.82
C LEU A 145 17.36 -7.30 -6.32
N LEU A 146 18.65 -6.93 -6.41
CA LEU A 146 19.07 -5.62 -6.94
C LEU A 146 18.69 -5.43 -8.43
N LYS A 147 18.60 -6.51 -9.20
CA LYS A 147 18.07 -6.51 -10.58
C LYS A 147 16.54 -6.46 -10.65
N SER A 148 15.84 -6.28 -9.53
CA SER A 148 14.37 -6.30 -9.45
C SER A 148 13.73 -7.59 -10.02
N SER A 149 14.43 -8.72 -9.90
CA SER A 149 13.88 -10.03 -10.28
C SER A 149 12.79 -10.47 -9.29
N SER A 150 11.86 -11.31 -9.75
CA SER A 150 10.83 -11.92 -8.91
C SER A 150 10.99 -13.44 -8.94
N GLY A 151 10.95 -14.08 -7.76
CA GLY A 151 10.89 -15.54 -7.59
C GLY A 151 9.46 -16.07 -7.51
N LEU A 152 8.46 -15.25 -7.82
CA LEU A 152 7.06 -15.62 -7.79
C LEU A 152 6.65 -16.32 -9.08
N VAL A 153 6.17 -17.55 -8.96
CA VAL A 153 5.83 -18.43 -10.08
C VAL A 153 4.44 -19.05 -9.88
N SER A 154 3.86 -19.56 -10.97
CA SER A 154 2.62 -20.33 -10.91
C SER A 154 2.87 -21.72 -10.32
N THR A 155 1.96 -22.18 -9.47
CA THR A 155 1.93 -23.54 -8.92
C THR A 155 1.08 -24.51 -9.74
N THR A 156 0.40 -24.06 -10.82
CA THR A 156 -0.51 -24.92 -11.60
C THR A 156 0.19 -26.11 -12.26
N SER A 157 1.49 -25.99 -12.54
CA SER A 157 2.35 -27.07 -13.05
C SER A 157 2.68 -28.16 -12.01
N ARG A 158 2.43 -27.93 -10.71
CA ARG A 158 2.69 -28.90 -9.63
C ARG A 158 1.59 -29.95 -9.44
N GLY A 159 0.53 -29.91 -10.27
CA GLY A 159 -0.48 -30.96 -10.38
C GLY A 159 -1.92 -30.50 -10.06
N PRO A 160 -2.92 -31.39 -10.24
CA PRO A 160 -4.35 -31.03 -10.15
C PRO A 160 -4.76 -30.42 -8.81
N ALA A 161 -4.16 -30.89 -7.70
CA ALA A 161 -4.42 -30.37 -6.35
C ALA A 161 -4.05 -28.89 -6.18
N PHE A 162 -3.13 -28.35 -6.98
CA PHE A 162 -2.81 -26.91 -7.01
C PHE A 162 -3.70 -26.13 -7.99
N GLN A 163 -4.20 -26.76 -9.05
CA GLN A 163 -5.03 -26.12 -10.08
C GLN A 163 -6.43 -25.75 -9.56
N GLY A 164 -6.97 -26.54 -8.63
CA GLY A 164 -8.28 -26.27 -8.00
C GLY A 164 -8.26 -25.22 -6.87
N LEU A 165 -7.14 -24.53 -6.61
CA LEU A 165 -7.00 -23.59 -5.50
C LEU A 165 -7.30 -22.14 -5.94
N PRO A 166 -7.91 -21.30 -5.09
CA PRO A 166 -8.17 -19.89 -5.42
C PRO A 166 -6.91 -19.05 -5.72
N SER A 167 -5.80 -19.37 -5.03
CA SER A 167 -4.48 -18.78 -5.27
C SER A 167 -3.58 -19.85 -5.86
N THR A 168 -3.03 -19.60 -7.05
CA THR A 168 -2.11 -20.50 -7.75
C THR A 168 -0.72 -19.90 -7.93
N VAL A 169 -0.34 -18.95 -7.07
CA VAL A 169 0.96 -18.27 -7.07
C VAL A 169 1.73 -18.55 -5.79
N ALA A 170 3.04 -18.83 -5.90
CA ALA A 170 3.94 -18.96 -4.76
C ALA A 170 5.37 -18.50 -5.10
N GLY A 171 6.14 -18.11 -4.07
CA GLY A 171 7.59 -17.96 -4.14
C GLY A 171 8.26 -19.30 -3.87
N LEU A 172 8.72 -19.99 -4.93
CA LEU A 172 9.35 -21.31 -4.83
C LEU A 172 10.87 -21.20 -4.88
N VAL A 173 11.57 -21.94 -4.02
CA VAL A 173 13.04 -22.08 -4.16
C VAL A 173 13.33 -22.78 -5.50
N PRO A 174 14.10 -22.18 -6.41
CA PRO A 174 14.29 -22.72 -7.76
C PRO A 174 15.04 -24.06 -7.70
N LEU A 175 14.53 -25.09 -8.36
CA LEU A 175 15.15 -26.41 -8.41
C LEU A 175 16.21 -26.49 -9.52
N GLY A 176 17.39 -27.02 -9.22
CA GLY A 176 18.51 -27.08 -10.16
C GLY A 176 19.86 -27.23 -9.44
N ARG A 177 20.97 -27.09 -10.16
CA ARG A 177 22.31 -27.19 -9.55
C ARG A 177 22.67 -25.93 -8.79
N ARG A 178 23.53 -26.07 -7.76
CA ARG A 178 24.10 -24.94 -7.02
C ARG A 178 24.84 -23.94 -7.91
N GLU A 179 25.48 -24.40 -8.98
CA GLU A 179 26.18 -23.58 -10.00
C GLU A 179 25.27 -22.54 -10.67
N ASP A 180 24.01 -22.91 -10.95
CA ASP A 180 23.00 -22.02 -11.55
C ASP A 180 22.33 -21.09 -10.51
N GLY A 181 22.77 -21.19 -9.24
CA GLY A 181 22.13 -20.55 -8.10
C GLY A 181 20.76 -21.14 -7.78
N ALA A 182 20.61 -22.45 -7.96
CA ALA A 182 19.40 -23.23 -7.70
C ALA A 182 19.65 -24.33 -6.65
N TRP A 183 18.56 -24.92 -6.15
CA TRP A 183 18.56 -25.89 -5.07
C TRP A 183 18.54 -27.34 -5.55
N GLN A 184 19.51 -28.11 -5.08
CA GLN A 184 19.50 -29.57 -5.08
C GLN A 184 20.17 -30.05 -3.78
N ALA A 185 19.45 -30.81 -2.96
CA ALA A 185 19.88 -31.15 -1.60
C ALA A 185 21.27 -31.83 -1.54
N LYS A 186 21.59 -32.69 -2.52
CA LYS A 186 22.89 -33.39 -2.61
C LYS A 186 24.11 -32.46 -2.74
N ASP A 187 23.91 -31.21 -3.20
CA ASP A 187 24.99 -30.21 -3.38
C ASP A 187 25.40 -29.54 -2.05
N TRP A 188 24.69 -29.87 -0.97
CA TRP A 188 24.84 -29.33 0.39
C TRP A 188 24.91 -30.45 1.45
N LEU A 189 24.16 -31.54 1.24
CA LEU A 189 23.90 -32.59 2.22
C LEU A 189 24.34 -33.96 1.73
N ALA A 190 24.91 -34.76 2.64
CA ALA A 190 25.11 -36.19 2.39
C ALA A 190 23.75 -36.91 2.30
N ALA A 191 23.64 -37.90 1.41
CA ALA A 191 22.38 -38.62 1.14
C ALA A 191 21.73 -39.28 2.37
N LYS A 192 22.51 -39.59 3.42
CA LYS A 192 21.98 -40.05 4.72
C LYS A 192 21.24 -38.91 5.44
N SER A 193 21.87 -37.75 5.55
CA SER A 193 21.37 -36.56 6.22
C SER A 193 20.13 -35.99 5.51
N GLU A 194 20.14 -35.95 4.19
CA GLU A 194 18.99 -35.57 3.35
C GLU A 194 17.72 -36.36 3.72
N ARG A 195 17.81 -37.70 3.76
CA ARG A 195 16.67 -38.58 4.10
C ARG A 195 16.17 -38.43 5.53
N GLN A 196 17.04 -37.99 6.45
CA GLN A 196 16.72 -37.80 7.86
C GLN A 196 16.04 -36.46 8.16
N MET A 197 16.21 -35.46 7.29
CA MET A 197 15.73 -34.10 7.51
C MET A 197 14.44 -33.77 6.75
N ALA A 198 13.59 -32.97 7.40
CA ALA A 198 12.52 -32.22 6.76
C ALA A 198 13.07 -31.12 5.84
N LEU A 199 12.34 -30.73 4.79
CA LEU A 199 12.84 -29.77 3.78
C LEU A 199 13.21 -28.40 4.38
N PHE A 200 12.41 -27.84 5.30
CA PHE A 200 12.77 -26.60 6.01
C PHE A 200 14.10 -26.74 6.79
N ALA A 201 14.36 -27.90 7.42
CA ALA A 201 15.61 -28.17 8.12
C ALA A 201 16.80 -28.35 7.15
N GLN A 202 16.57 -28.91 5.95
CA GLN A 202 17.58 -28.96 4.89
C GLN A 202 17.97 -27.55 4.41
N TYR A 203 16.99 -26.66 4.21
CA TYR A 203 17.25 -25.25 3.89
C TYR A 203 17.99 -24.53 5.03
N ALA A 204 17.60 -24.78 6.29
CA ALA A 204 18.28 -24.23 7.46
C ALA A 204 19.76 -24.63 7.54
N VAL A 205 20.06 -25.93 7.37
CA VAL A 205 21.44 -26.43 7.40
C VAL A 205 22.27 -25.86 6.25
N ALA A 206 21.72 -25.79 5.03
CA ALA A 206 22.44 -25.20 3.90
C ALA A 206 22.71 -23.70 4.07
N ALA A 207 21.74 -22.93 4.59
CA ALA A 207 21.93 -21.52 4.92
C ALA A 207 22.91 -21.32 6.09
N ALA A 208 22.91 -22.19 7.09
CA ALA A 208 23.86 -22.15 8.20
C ALA A 208 25.28 -22.48 7.75
N ASP A 209 25.46 -23.49 6.89
CA ASP A 209 26.75 -23.82 6.28
C ASP A 209 27.28 -22.62 5.47
N GLU A 210 26.45 -21.97 4.64
CA GLU A 210 26.84 -20.75 3.92
C GLU A 210 27.25 -19.61 4.88
N ALA A 211 26.48 -19.39 5.96
CA ALA A 211 26.76 -18.33 6.93
C ALA A 211 28.04 -18.57 7.75
N LEU A 212 28.33 -19.83 8.11
CA LEU A 212 29.55 -20.21 8.84
C LEU A 212 30.81 -20.08 7.98
N GLU A 213 30.73 -20.45 6.70
CA GLU A 213 31.81 -20.24 5.73
C GLU A 213 32.05 -18.73 5.49
N ASP A 214 31.00 -17.93 5.33
CA ASP A 214 31.11 -16.47 5.20
C ASP A 214 31.69 -15.80 6.46
N ALA A 215 31.36 -16.31 7.64
CA ALA A 215 31.95 -15.88 8.91
C ALA A 215 33.40 -16.35 9.11
N GLY A 216 33.84 -17.40 8.39
CA GLY A 216 35.08 -18.12 8.68
C GLY A 216 35.12 -18.67 10.11
N TRP A 217 34.00 -19.22 10.61
CA TRP A 217 33.88 -19.75 11.97
C TRP A 217 33.72 -21.27 11.97
N HIS A 218 34.84 -21.96 12.15
CA HIS A 218 34.93 -23.43 12.18
C HIS A 218 35.68 -23.89 13.44
N PRO A 219 35.07 -23.75 14.64
CA PRO A 219 35.73 -24.02 15.91
C PRO A 219 36.07 -25.51 16.07
N THR A 220 37.26 -25.79 16.60
CA THR A 220 37.71 -27.15 16.96
C THR A 220 38.15 -27.27 18.42
N LEU A 221 38.28 -26.15 19.14
CA LEU A 221 38.54 -26.14 20.58
C LEU A 221 37.24 -26.33 21.33
N GLN A 222 37.29 -27.08 22.43
CA GLN A 222 36.10 -27.41 23.22
C GLN A 222 35.42 -26.14 23.77
N ASP A 223 36.20 -25.20 24.32
CA ASP A 223 35.70 -23.91 24.83
C ASP A 223 34.94 -23.11 23.75
N ASP A 224 35.40 -23.12 22.50
CA ASP A 224 34.74 -22.43 21.38
C ASP A 224 33.43 -23.15 20.96
N LEU A 225 33.39 -24.49 21.06
CA LEU A 225 32.19 -25.28 20.80
C LEU A 225 31.13 -25.07 21.89
N GLU A 226 31.54 -25.00 23.15
CA GLU A 226 30.68 -24.65 24.30
C GLU A 226 30.19 -23.20 24.24
N ALA A 227 31.03 -22.28 23.76
CA ALA A 227 30.67 -20.87 23.56
C ALA A 227 29.90 -20.58 22.25
N THR A 228 29.69 -21.58 21.38
CA THR A 228 28.89 -21.45 20.15
C THR A 228 27.51 -22.08 20.32
N GLY A 229 26.45 -21.28 20.20
CA GLY A 229 25.06 -21.75 20.21
C GLY A 229 24.36 -21.64 18.86
N VAL A 230 23.11 -22.12 18.81
CA VAL A 230 22.26 -22.12 17.61
C VAL A 230 20.83 -21.73 17.99
N THR A 231 20.24 -20.79 17.24
CA THR A 231 18.80 -20.58 17.29
C THR A 231 18.17 -20.42 15.92
N ILE A 232 17.46 -21.45 15.48
CA ILE A 232 16.77 -21.45 14.18
C ILE A 232 15.34 -21.87 14.40
N GLY A 233 14.41 -20.95 14.07
CA GLY A 233 12.98 -21.18 14.22
C GLY A 233 12.28 -21.55 12.90
N SER A 234 11.02 -21.98 13.03
CA SER A 234 10.11 -22.17 11.90
C SER A 234 8.69 -21.74 12.30
N GLY A 235 7.92 -21.24 11.34
CA GLY A 235 6.56 -20.73 11.58
C GLY A 235 5.55 -21.85 11.70
N ILE A 236 5.57 -22.81 10.75
CA ILE A 236 4.70 -24.00 10.77
C ILE A 236 5.47 -25.32 10.62
N GLY A 237 6.77 -25.28 10.32
CA GLY A 237 7.61 -26.48 10.22
C GLY A 237 7.37 -27.27 8.93
N ASN A 238 7.01 -28.54 9.06
CA ASN A 238 6.85 -29.46 7.93
C ASN A 238 5.41 -30.01 7.82
N LEU A 239 4.55 -29.28 7.12
CA LEU A 239 3.17 -29.71 6.90
C LEU A 239 3.07 -30.94 5.98
N ASP A 240 3.98 -31.10 5.02
CA ASP A 240 3.97 -32.21 4.05
C ASP A 240 4.14 -33.56 4.76
N GLU A 241 5.15 -33.69 5.63
CA GLU A 241 5.38 -34.94 6.37
C GLU A 241 4.27 -35.20 7.40
N ALA A 242 3.72 -34.14 8.02
CA ALA A 242 2.57 -34.24 8.93
C ALA A 242 1.32 -34.79 8.20
N TYR A 243 0.98 -34.24 7.04
CA TYR A 243 -0.15 -34.66 6.23
C TYR A 243 0.05 -36.08 5.67
N ASN A 244 1.16 -36.32 4.97
CA ASN A 244 1.44 -37.60 4.31
C ASN A 244 1.52 -38.75 5.32
N THR A 245 2.11 -38.54 6.50
CA THR A 245 2.15 -39.57 7.55
C THR A 245 0.78 -39.80 8.18
N SER A 246 -0.05 -38.76 8.32
CA SER A 246 -1.42 -38.90 8.83
C SER A 246 -2.30 -39.73 7.89
N VAL A 247 -2.21 -39.48 6.58
CA VAL A 247 -2.90 -40.28 5.55
C VAL A 247 -2.39 -41.73 5.57
N ALA A 248 -1.08 -41.95 5.54
CA ALA A 248 -0.49 -43.29 5.56
C ALA A 248 -0.84 -44.07 6.84
N PHE A 249 -0.95 -43.40 7.99
CA PHE A 249 -1.43 -44.00 9.24
C PHE A 249 -2.92 -44.35 9.20
N HIS A 250 -3.76 -43.50 8.60
CA HIS A 250 -5.18 -43.79 8.42
C HIS A 250 -5.40 -45.02 7.50
N GLU A 251 -4.66 -45.10 6.40
CA GLU A 251 -4.78 -46.17 5.39
C GLU A 251 -4.16 -47.50 5.83
N GLY A 252 -3.04 -47.48 6.57
CA GLY A 252 -2.26 -48.69 6.88
C GLY A 252 -1.79 -48.84 8.33
N GLY A 253 -2.30 -48.01 9.24
CA GLY A 253 -2.04 -48.08 10.67
C GLY A 253 -0.60 -47.81 11.08
N TYR A 254 -0.27 -48.20 12.32
CA TYR A 254 1.01 -47.94 12.99
C TYR A 254 2.25 -48.28 12.13
N ARG A 255 2.22 -49.39 11.38
CA ARG A 255 3.37 -49.87 10.59
C ARG A 255 3.75 -48.97 9.40
N LYS A 256 2.91 -48.00 9.03
CA LYS A 256 3.21 -47.01 7.98
C LYS A 256 3.93 -45.76 8.50
N VAL A 257 3.97 -45.55 9.81
CA VAL A 257 4.62 -44.38 10.42
C VAL A 257 6.13 -44.58 10.39
N SER A 258 6.85 -43.63 9.79
CA SER A 258 8.31 -43.62 9.79
C SER A 258 8.87 -43.44 11.21
N PRO A 259 9.91 -44.18 11.63
CA PRO A 259 10.62 -43.91 12.89
C PRO A 259 11.20 -42.48 12.97
N LEU A 260 11.38 -41.82 11.83
CA LEU A 260 11.88 -40.45 11.72
C LEU A 260 10.76 -39.40 11.68
N PHE A 261 9.49 -39.79 11.79
CA PHE A 261 8.34 -38.88 11.74
C PHE A 261 8.44 -37.78 12.80
N VAL A 262 8.60 -38.15 14.08
CA VAL A 262 8.68 -37.17 15.17
C VAL A 262 9.91 -36.25 15.02
N PRO A 263 11.15 -36.73 14.79
CA PRO A 263 12.29 -35.86 14.47
C PRO A 263 12.04 -34.88 13.32
N LYS A 264 11.36 -35.30 12.25
CA LYS A 264 11.05 -34.42 11.10
C LYS A 264 9.91 -33.42 11.34
N LEU A 265 9.08 -33.65 12.35
CA LEU A 265 7.97 -32.78 12.71
C LEU A 265 8.40 -31.64 13.66
N LEU A 266 9.42 -31.89 14.49
CA LEU A 266 9.88 -30.95 15.52
C LEU A 266 10.59 -29.73 14.92
N ILE A 267 10.03 -28.53 15.15
CA ILE A 267 10.57 -27.25 14.66
C ILE A 267 12.04 -27.02 15.08
N ASN A 268 12.39 -27.38 16.31
CA ASN A 268 13.74 -27.15 16.85
C ASN A 268 14.81 -28.04 16.21
N LEU A 269 14.46 -29.04 15.40
CA LEU A 269 15.45 -29.89 14.72
C LEU A 269 16.18 -29.15 13.59
N ALA A 270 15.69 -27.99 13.11
CA ALA A 270 16.51 -27.10 12.29
C ALA A 270 17.79 -26.65 13.04
N ALA A 271 17.65 -26.15 14.27
CA ALA A 271 18.78 -25.81 15.15
C ALA A 271 19.56 -27.06 15.60
N GLY A 272 18.84 -28.14 15.94
CA GLY A 272 19.43 -29.43 16.33
C GLY A 272 20.35 -30.03 15.26
N HIS A 273 19.95 -30.02 13.99
CA HIS A 273 20.78 -30.56 12.91
C HIS A 273 22.03 -29.71 12.64
N VAL A 274 21.96 -28.38 12.78
CA VAL A 274 23.14 -27.50 12.69
C VAL A 274 24.09 -27.75 13.87
N SER A 275 23.59 -27.82 15.10
CA SER A 275 24.39 -28.14 16.29
C SER A 275 25.08 -29.51 16.17
N ILE A 276 24.35 -30.56 15.77
CA ILE A 276 24.92 -31.92 15.58
C ILE A 276 25.96 -31.95 14.45
N ARG A 277 25.75 -31.18 13.36
CA ARG A 277 26.65 -31.15 12.19
C ARG A 277 28.00 -30.51 12.50
N HIS A 278 27.99 -29.45 13.32
CA HIS A 278 29.18 -28.63 13.61
C HIS A 278 29.74 -28.80 15.03
N GLY A 279 29.11 -29.64 15.87
CA GLY A 279 29.58 -29.94 17.23
C GLY A 279 29.28 -28.85 18.27
N PHE A 280 28.45 -27.86 17.94
CA PHE A 280 28.11 -26.73 18.81
C PHE A 280 27.33 -27.19 20.05
N GLN A 281 27.82 -26.78 21.22
CA GLN A 281 27.41 -27.23 22.56
C GLN A 281 26.84 -26.10 23.44
N GLY A 282 26.87 -24.85 22.95
CA GLY A 282 26.21 -23.71 23.59
C GLY A 282 24.68 -23.72 23.46
N PRO A 283 24.00 -22.59 23.74
CA PRO A 283 22.54 -22.51 23.76
C PRO A 283 21.88 -23.00 22.46
N ASN A 284 21.11 -24.08 22.54
CA ASN A 284 20.35 -24.65 21.43
C ASN A 284 18.86 -24.34 21.62
N HIS A 285 18.32 -23.43 20.79
CA HIS A 285 17.00 -22.86 20.97
C HIS A 285 16.22 -22.77 19.64
N ALA A 286 14.89 -22.63 19.69
CA ALA A 286 14.08 -22.39 18.51
C ALA A 286 12.85 -21.55 18.85
N ALA A 287 12.77 -20.35 18.29
CA ALA A 287 11.56 -19.55 18.34
C ALA A 287 10.48 -20.16 17.42
N THR A 288 9.22 -20.01 17.78
CA THR A 288 8.09 -20.18 16.86
C THR A 288 7.01 -19.15 17.19
N THR A 289 6.86 -18.18 16.29
CA THR A 289 5.99 -16.99 16.44
C THR A 289 5.43 -16.59 15.08
N ALA A 290 5.00 -17.57 14.29
CA ALA A 290 4.51 -17.37 12.91
C ALA A 290 5.49 -16.50 12.08
N CYS A 291 5.01 -15.42 11.48
CA CYS A 291 5.74 -14.58 10.54
C CYS A 291 6.93 -13.78 11.14
N THR A 292 7.00 -13.66 12.47
CA THR A 292 8.12 -12.98 13.16
C THR A 292 9.26 -13.92 13.56
N THR A 293 9.10 -15.23 13.36
CA THR A 293 9.98 -16.28 13.93
C THR A 293 11.48 -16.05 13.71
N GLY A 294 11.92 -15.89 12.46
CA GLY A 294 13.35 -15.70 12.15
C GLY A 294 13.91 -14.37 12.67
N LEU A 295 13.10 -13.33 12.80
CA LEU A 295 13.51 -12.06 13.40
C LEU A 295 13.64 -12.19 14.93
N HIS A 296 12.73 -12.92 15.57
CA HIS A 296 12.81 -13.21 17.00
C HIS A 296 14.02 -14.08 17.33
N ALA A 297 14.30 -15.12 16.54
CA ALA A 297 15.50 -15.95 16.70
C ALA A 297 16.81 -15.12 16.66
N ILE A 298 16.95 -14.23 15.67
CA ILE A 298 18.09 -13.29 15.59
C ILE A 298 18.14 -12.36 16.81
N GLY A 299 16.99 -11.81 17.21
CA GLY A 299 16.89 -10.94 18.39
C GLY A 299 17.26 -11.64 19.69
N ASP A 300 16.79 -12.87 19.92
CA ASP A 300 17.04 -13.64 21.14
C ASP A 300 18.49 -14.17 21.18
N ALA A 301 19.09 -14.56 20.04
CA ALA A 301 20.53 -14.79 19.95
C ALA A 301 21.35 -13.55 20.31
N SER A 302 20.95 -12.36 19.84
CA SER A 302 21.64 -11.12 20.22
C SER A 302 21.55 -10.84 21.72
N ARG A 303 20.48 -11.28 22.39
CA ARG A 303 20.39 -11.22 23.86
C ARG A 303 21.32 -12.24 24.53
N LEU A 304 21.30 -13.50 24.11
CA LEU A 304 22.19 -14.55 24.66
C LEU A 304 23.67 -14.12 24.60
N ILE A 305 24.10 -13.51 23.49
CA ILE A 305 25.45 -12.92 23.40
C ILE A 305 25.58 -11.69 24.32
N ALA A 306 24.63 -10.75 24.32
CA ALA A 306 24.71 -9.57 25.20
C ALA A 306 24.79 -9.90 26.70
N PHE A 307 24.14 -10.99 27.14
CA PHE A 307 24.06 -11.42 28.54
C PHE A 307 25.23 -12.29 29.02
N GLY A 308 25.92 -13.01 28.12
CA GLY A 308 27.07 -13.85 28.47
C GLY A 308 26.95 -15.32 28.08
N ASP A 309 25.78 -15.76 27.62
CA ASP A 309 25.44 -17.18 27.45
C ASP A 309 26.14 -17.87 26.25
N ALA A 310 26.64 -17.09 25.29
CA ALA A 310 27.39 -17.56 24.12
C ALA A 310 28.31 -16.45 23.57
N ASN A 311 29.45 -16.79 22.97
CA ASN A 311 30.26 -15.83 22.21
C ASN A 311 29.83 -15.74 20.75
N VAL A 312 29.34 -16.86 20.19
CA VAL A 312 28.84 -16.97 18.81
C VAL A 312 27.47 -17.62 18.81
N MET A 313 26.55 -17.13 17.98
CA MET A 313 25.22 -17.73 17.77
C MET A 313 24.91 -17.83 16.28
N VAL A 314 24.62 -19.04 15.81
CA VAL A 314 24.05 -19.26 14.47
C VAL A 314 22.55 -19.05 14.54
N ALA A 315 22.05 -17.94 14.01
CA ALA A 315 20.69 -17.46 14.27
C ALA A 315 19.86 -17.27 12.99
N GLY A 316 18.58 -17.63 12.98
CA GLY A 316 17.75 -17.43 11.79
C GLY A 316 16.38 -18.12 11.78
N GLY A 317 15.85 -18.35 10.59
CA GLY A 317 14.59 -19.06 10.41
C GLY A 317 14.47 -19.76 9.06
N ALA A 318 13.69 -20.84 9.01
CA ALA A 318 13.45 -21.65 7.82
C ALA A 318 11.99 -22.10 7.69
N GLU A 319 11.49 -22.23 6.47
CA GLU A 319 10.12 -22.66 6.17
C GLU A 319 10.05 -23.42 4.84
N SER A 320 9.27 -24.51 4.80
CA SER A 320 8.94 -25.26 3.58
C SER A 320 7.43 -25.54 3.55
N CYS A 321 6.65 -24.48 3.33
CA CYS A 321 5.20 -24.47 3.57
C CYS A 321 4.32 -24.67 2.32
N ILE A 322 4.91 -24.98 1.16
CA ILE A 322 4.17 -25.00 -0.12
C ILE A 322 3.44 -26.34 -0.33
N HIS A 323 2.34 -26.49 0.40
CA HIS A 323 1.40 -27.60 0.31
C HIS A 323 0.01 -27.12 -0.14
N PRO A 324 -0.78 -27.91 -0.92
CA PRO A 324 -2.16 -27.55 -1.25
C PRO A 324 -3.03 -27.23 -0.03
N LEU A 325 -2.84 -27.96 1.08
CA LEU A 325 -3.57 -27.72 2.33
C LEU A 325 -3.21 -26.38 3.00
N ALA A 326 -1.93 -25.97 2.95
CA ALA A 326 -1.50 -24.67 3.48
C ALA A 326 -2.11 -23.53 2.66
N ILE A 327 -2.02 -23.62 1.33
CA ILE A 327 -2.58 -22.64 0.40
C ILE A 327 -4.11 -22.56 0.58
N ALA A 328 -4.79 -23.70 0.67
CA ALA A 328 -6.23 -23.75 0.96
C ALA A 328 -6.56 -23.08 2.31
N GLY A 329 -5.81 -23.36 3.36
CA GLY A 329 -5.98 -22.74 4.68
C GLY A 329 -5.85 -21.21 4.64
N PHE A 330 -4.77 -20.68 4.07
CA PHE A 330 -4.55 -19.23 3.96
C PHE A 330 -5.52 -18.56 2.97
N ALA A 331 -5.97 -19.24 1.91
CA ALA A 331 -7.02 -18.75 1.02
C ALA A 331 -8.38 -18.68 1.73
N ARG A 332 -8.74 -19.68 2.55
CA ARG A 332 -9.94 -19.66 3.41
C ARG A 332 -9.87 -18.57 4.47
N ALA A 333 -8.68 -18.29 5.01
CA ALA A 333 -8.40 -17.14 5.87
C ALA A 333 -8.33 -15.80 5.11
N ARG A 334 -8.67 -15.75 3.80
CA ARG A 334 -8.67 -14.56 2.94
C ARG A 334 -7.36 -13.76 2.97
N SER A 335 -6.25 -14.45 3.15
CA SER A 335 -4.94 -13.83 3.35
C SER A 335 -4.06 -13.84 2.10
N LEU A 336 -4.36 -14.70 1.12
CA LEU A 336 -3.61 -14.82 -0.14
C LEU A 336 -4.16 -13.95 -1.26
N ALA A 337 -3.27 -13.48 -2.14
CA ALA A 337 -3.65 -12.83 -3.40
C ALA A 337 -4.23 -13.85 -4.39
N ILE A 338 -5.46 -13.62 -4.87
CA ILE A 338 -6.16 -14.52 -5.82
C ILE A 338 -6.33 -13.92 -7.22
N ASP A 339 -6.41 -12.59 -7.34
CA ASP A 339 -6.71 -11.89 -8.62
C ASP A 339 -5.52 -11.82 -9.60
N TRP A 340 -4.41 -12.50 -9.29
CA TRP A 340 -3.12 -12.36 -9.97
C TRP A 340 -2.49 -13.69 -10.41
N ASN A 341 -3.29 -14.75 -10.45
CA ASN A 341 -2.88 -16.09 -10.90
C ASN A 341 -2.25 -16.08 -12.31
N ASP A 342 -2.78 -15.28 -13.23
CA ASP A 342 -2.26 -15.14 -14.61
C ASP A 342 -0.99 -14.28 -14.70
N ASN A 343 -0.61 -13.56 -13.64
CA ASN A 343 0.64 -12.80 -13.57
C ASN A 343 1.32 -12.93 -12.20
N PRO A 344 1.96 -14.08 -11.92
CA PRO A 344 2.66 -14.38 -10.68
C PRO A 344 3.58 -13.26 -10.18
N THR A 345 4.39 -12.70 -11.08
CA THR A 345 5.39 -11.67 -10.75
C THR A 345 4.79 -10.36 -10.24
N ALA A 346 3.52 -10.09 -10.58
CA ALA A 346 2.80 -8.90 -10.14
C ALA A 346 1.92 -9.14 -8.91
N ALA A 347 1.78 -10.38 -8.43
CA ALA A 347 0.81 -10.74 -7.39
C ALA A 347 1.14 -10.13 -6.02
N SER A 348 2.42 -10.15 -5.62
CA SER A 348 2.89 -9.48 -4.40
C SER A 348 3.28 -8.03 -4.71
N ARG A 349 2.58 -7.08 -4.08
CA ARG A 349 2.70 -5.65 -4.35
C ARG A 349 2.52 -4.80 -3.08
N PRO A 350 3.47 -4.88 -2.13
CA PRO A 350 3.39 -4.14 -0.89
C PRO A 350 3.08 -2.65 -1.10
N PHE A 351 2.16 -2.11 -0.28
CA PHE A 351 1.65 -0.75 -0.33
C PHE A 351 0.86 -0.31 -1.59
N ASP A 352 0.79 -1.10 -2.66
CA ASP A 352 0.01 -0.77 -3.88
C ASP A 352 -1.50 -0.67 -3.58
N SER A 353 -2.23 0.18 -4.32
CA SER A 353 -3.67 0.36 -4.12
C SER A 353 -4.53 -0.85 -4.54
N ARG A 354 -3.98 -1.76 -5.33
CA ARG A 354 -4.63 -3.01 -5.81
C ARG A 354 -4.02 -4.26 -5.15
N ARG A 355 -3.38 -4.11 -3.99
CA ARG A 355 -2.90 -5.23 -3.17
C ARG A 355 -4.10 -5.97 -2.57
N ALA A 356 -4.09 -7.29 -2.62
CA ALA A 356 -5.26 -8.13 -2.31
C ALA A 356 -4.97 -9.30 -1.37
N GLY A 357 -3.76 -9.37 -0.81
CA GLY A 357 -3.26 -10.51 -0.05
C GLY A 357 -1.77 -10.73 -0.29
N PHE A 358 -1.18 -11.63 0.51
CA PHE A 358 0.21 -12.03 0.36
C PHE A 358 0.37 -13.18 -0.64
N VAL A 359 1.59 -13.39 -1.11
CA VAL A 359 1.98 -14.57 -1.89
C VAL A 359 2.84 -15.43 -0.98
N ILE A 360 2.43 -16.68 -0.72
CA ILE A 360 3.17 -17.60 0.15
C ILE A 360 4.53 -17.97 -0.47
N GLY A 361 5.57 -18.16 0.34
CA GLY A 361 6.88 -18.56 -0.15
C GLY A 361 7.64 -19.47 0.82
N GLU A 362 8.73 -20.07 0.35
CA GLU A 362 9.59 -20.98 1.13
C GLU A 362 11.08 -20.60 1.05
N GLY A 363 11.88 -21.10 1.99
CA GLY A 363 13.31 -20.83 2.06
C GLY A 363 13.85 -20.76 3.50
N ALA A 364 15.09 -20.28 3.63
CA ALA A 364 15.75 -20.03 4.91
C ALA A 364 16.67 -18.81 4.84
N GLY A 365 16.82 -18.13 5.97
CA GLY A 365 17.86 -17.12 6.19
C GLY A 365 18.53 -17.37 7.52
N VAL A 366 19.87 -17.38 7.52
CA VAL A 366 20.70 -17.60 8.72
C VAL A 366 21.83 -16.58 8.74
N VAL A 367 22.18 -16.11 9.94
CA VAL A 367 23.30 -15.21 10.21
C VAL A 367 24.17 -15.79 11.32
N VAL A 368 25.46 -15.48 11.29
CA VAL A 368 26.36 -15.68 12.43
C VAL A 368 26.42 -14.36 13.20
N LEU A 369 25.89 -14.39 14.42
CA LEU A 369 26.04 -13.31 15.40
C LEU A 369 27.21 -13.61 16.32
N GLU A 370 27.93 -12.58 16.72
CA GLU A 370 29.19 -12.73 17.44
C GLU A 370 29.44 -11.55 18.39
N GLU A 371 30.11 -11.80 19.51
CA GLU A 371 30.58 -10.76 20.42
C GLU A 371 31.65 -9.88 19.72
N LEU A 372 31.56 -8.55 19.88
CA LEU A 372 32.37 -7.59 19.14
C LEU A 372 33.89 -7.76 19.36
N GLU A 373 34.36 -7.91 20.59
CA GLU A 373 35.79 -8.03 20.86
C GLU A 373 36.33 -9.40 20.45
N HIS A 374 35.54 -10.46 20.58
CA HIS A 374 35.81 -11.79 19.99
C HIS A 374 35.97 -11.72 18.46
N ALA A 375 35.01 -11.10 17.76
CA ALA A 375 35.06 -10.89 16.31
C ALA A 375 36.31 -10.10 15.89
N LYS A 376 36.66 -9.03 16.63
CA LYS A 376 37.89 -8.25 16.40
C LYS A 376 39.16 -9.05 16.65
N ALA A 377 39.21 -9.85 17.72
CA ALA A 377 40.39 -10.63 18.09
C ALA A 377 40.77 -11.63 16.98
N ARG A 378 39.78 -12.30 16.39
CA ARG A 378 39.97 -13.19 15.22
C ARG A 378 39.98 -12.47 13.86
N LYS A 379 39.84 -11.14 13.83
CA LYS A 379 39.78 -10.29 12.63
C LYS A 379 38.66 -10.68 11.65
N ALA A 380 37.49 -11.03 12.17
CA ALA A 380 36.31 -11.34 11.39
C ALA A 380 35.90 -10.17 10.46
N ASN A 381 35.29 -10.49 9.32
CA ASN A 381 34.53 -9.50 8.56
C ASN A 381 33.28 -9.11 9.37
N ILE A 382 32.92 -7.83 9.41
CA ILE A 382 31.77 -7.33 10.18
C ILE A 382 30.83 -6.57 9.25
N TYR A 383 29.63 -7.11 9.04
CA TYR A 383 28.60 -6.52 8.19
C TYR A 383 27.85 -5.37 8.88
N ALA A 384 27.43 -5.60 10.13
CA ALA A 384 26.60 -4.67 10.90
C ALA A 384 26.69 -4.97 12.42
N GLU A 385 26.21 -4.03 13.23
CA GLU A 385 26.00 -4.21 14.68
C GLU A 385 24.49 -4.34 14.97
N VAL A 386 24.09 -5.34 15.76
CA VAL A 386 22.70 -5.48 16.22
C VAL A 386 22.46 -4.54 17.39
N ARG A 387 22.01 -3.31 17.08
CA ARG A 387 21.90 -2.24 18.08
C ARG A 387 20.75 -2.42 19.07
N GLY A 388 19.62 -2.97 18.66
CA GLY A 388 18.44 -3.06 19.52
C GLY A 388 17.34 -3.96 18.96
N TYR A 389 16.61 -4.60 19.88
CA TYR A 389 15.55 -5.57 19.56
C TYR A 389 14.33 -5.30 20.45
N GLY A 390 13.20 -4.96 19.81
CA GLY A 390 11.94 -4.62 20.46
C GLY A 390 10.85 -5.66 20.19
N LEU A 391 9.99 -5.89 21.19
CA LEU A 391 8.91 -6.88 21.18
C LEU A 391 7.60 -6.26 21.66
N SER A 392 6.48 -6.65 21.07
CA SER A 392 5.15 -6.29 21.54
C SER A 392 4.09 -7.24 20.99
N SER A 393 2.92 -7.27 21.61
CA SER A 393 1.72 -7.91 21.07
C SER A 393 0.66 -6.85 20.77
N ASP A 394 -0.12 -7.07 19.71
CA ASP A 394 -1.34 -6.30 19.44
C ASP A 394 -2.45 -6.62 20.46
N ALA A 395 -2.44 -7.81 21.09
CA ALA A 395 -3.43 -8.26 22.08
C ALA A 395 -4.90 -8.00 21.67
N TYR A 396 -5.20 -8.18 20.38
CA TYR A 396 -6.41 -7.68 19.73
C TYR A 396 -7.24 -8.77 19.06
N HIS A 397 -6.65 -9.43 18.06
CA HIS A 397 -7.31 -10.44 17.25
C HIS A 397 -6.26 -11.47 16.74
N MET A 398 -6.68 -12.70 16.46
CA MET A 398 -5.77 -13.80 16.13
C MET A 398 -4.98 -13.60 14.82
N THR A 399 -5.61 -13.01 13.80
CA THR A 399 -5.02 -12.82 12.46
C THR A 399 -5.02 -11.38 11.96
N ALA A 400 -6.14 -10.66 12.10
CA ALA A 400 -6.23 -9.23 11.79
C ALA A 400 -5.34 -8.36 12.73
N PRO A 401 -4.52 -7.44 12.19
CA PRO A 401 -3.74 -6.49 13.00
C PRO A 401 -4.63 -5.37 13.55
N GLN A 402 -4.19 -4.68 14.60
CA GLN A 402 -4.81 -3.43 15.01
C GLN A 402 -4.69 -2.38 13.89
N GLU A 403 -5.80 -1.76 13.48
CA GLU A 403 -5.79 -0.80 12.38
C GLU A 403 -4.82 0.38 12.62
N ASN A 404 -4.77 0.89 13.85
CA ASN A 404 -3.88 1.99 14.24
C ASN A 404 -2.37 1.64 14.18
N GLY A 405 -2.01 0.36 14.01
CA GLY A 405 -0.63 -0.14 14.03
C GLY A 405 0.05 -0.09 15.40
N GLN A 406 -0.69 -0.16 16.50
CA GLN A 406 -0.15 0.07 17.85
C GLN A 406 0.94 -0.94 18.26
N GLY A 407 0.79 -2.24 17.98
CA GLY A 407 1.86 -3.22 18.24
C GLY A 407 3.11 -2.91 17.42
N ALA A 408 2.99 -2.77 16.09
CA ALA A 408 4.12 -2.40 15.23
C ALA A 408 4.85 -1.12 15.72
N PHE A 409 4.08 -0.10 16.15
CA PHE A 409 4.63 1.12 16.76
C PHE A 409 5.39 0.84 18.07
N LEU A 410 4.85 0.00 18.96
CA LEU A 410 5.50 -0.38 20.23
C LEU A 410 6.77 -1.22 20.03
N ALA A 411 6.77 -2.16 19.08
CA ALA A 411 7.95 -2.96 18.73
C ALA A 411 9.08 -2.06 18.21
N MET A 412 8.80 -1.21 17.20
CA MET A 412 9.80 -0.28 16.66
C MET A 412 10.29 0.72 17.71
N LYS A 413 9.39 1.27 18.54
CA LYS A 413 9.76 2.19 19.62
C LYS A 413 10.67 1.52 20.66
N GLN A 414 10.43 0.26 21.00
CA GLN A 414 11.30 -0.49 21.91
C GLN A 414 12.65 -0.84 21.29
N ALA A 415 12.69 -1.21 20.00
CA ALA A 415 13.95 -1.46 19.30
C ALA A 415 14.86 -0.21 19.31
N LEU A 416 14.30 0.96 19.00
CA LEU A 416 14.99 2.25 19.09
C LEU A 416 15.43 2.60 20.51
N LYS A 417 14.55 2.39 21.51
CA LYS A 417 14.89 2.58 22.93
C LYS A 417 16.08 1.72 23.35
N HIS A 418 16.11 0.44 22.96
CA HIS A 418 17.22 -0.47 23.27
C HIS A 418 18.50 -0.09 22.51
N ALA A 419 18.38 0.41 21.28
CA ALA A 419 19.52 0.93 20.51
C ALA A 419 20.14 2.23 21.06
N GLY A 420 19.44 2.93 21.96
CA GLY A 420 19.79 4.28 22.40
C GLY A 420 19.64 5.32 21.30
N LEU A 421 18.80 5.05 20.29
CA LEU A 421 18.62 5.88 19.10
C LEU A 421 17.25 6.55 19.09
N LYS A 422 17.19 7.76 18.55
CA LYS A 422 15.95 8.46 18.25
C LYS A 422 15.38 8.03 16.90
N PRO A 423 14.06 8.21 16.65
CA PRO A 423 13.44 7.95 15.34
C PRO A 423 14.11 8.68 14.16
N GLU A 424 14.60 9.91 14.36
CA GLU A 424 15.35 10.68 13.35
C GLU A 424 16.61 9.97 12.82
N ALA A 425 17.22 9.06 13.60
CA ALA A 425 18.44 8.34 13.21
C ALA A 425 18.20 7.15 12.25
N VAL A 426 16.95 6.83 11.90
CA VAL A 426 16.64 5.75 10.95
C VAL A 426 16.71 6.27 9.52
N ASP A 427 17.53 5.64 8.67
CA ASP A 427 17.64 5.96 7.23
C ASP A 427 16.76 5.04 6.35
N TYR A 428 16.60 3.78 6.75
CA TYR A 428 15.93 2.73 5.97
C TYR A 428 15.12 1.78 6.86
N VAL A 429 13.94 1.38 6.36
CA VAL A 429 13.09 0.33 6.92
C VAL A 429 12.80 -0.72 5.85
N ASN A 430 13.25 -1.96 6.09
CA ASN A 430 12.68 -3.11 5.40
C ASN A 430 11.38 -3.49 6.13
N ALA A 431 10.26 -3.24 5.47
CA ALA A 431 8.92 -3.33 6.06
C ALA A 431 8.38 -4.76 6.03
N HIS A 432 7.58 -5.11 7.03
CA HIS A 432 6.85 -6.36 7.04
C HIS A 432 5.84 -6.45 5.88
N ALA A 433 5.24 -5.32 5.47
CA ALA A 433 4.21 -5.14 4.44
C ALA A 433 4.11 -6.32 3.46
N THR A 434 3.05 -7.09 3.66
CA THR A 434 2.82 -8.40 3.06
C THR A 434 1.96 -8.32 1.80
N SER A 435 1.69 -7.14 1.26
CA SER A 435 0.71 -6.93 0.17
C SER A 435 -0.74 -7.15 0.64
N THR A 436 -1.00 -6.99 1.94
CA THR A 436 -2.35 -7.10 2.54
C THR A 436 -2.99 -5.73 2.73
N VAL A 437 -4.32 -5.63 2.60
CA VAL A 437 -5.01 -4.33 2.69
C VAL A 437 -4.83 -3.70 4.08
N LEU A 438 -5.11 -4.46 5.15
CA LEU A 438 -5.05 -4.00 6.53
C LEU A 438 -3.61 -3.89 7.07
N GLY A 439 -2.78 -4.92 6.85
CA GLY A 439 -1.41 -5.00 7.39
C GLY A 439 -0.52 -3.87 6.92
N ASP A 440 -0.35 -3.72 5.60
CA ASP A 440 0.45 -2.65 4.99
C ASP A 440 -0.06 -1.24 5.40
N ALA A 441 -1.37 -1.08 5.64
CA ALA A 441 -1.94 0.19 6.08
C ALA A 441 -1.65 0.49 7.56
N ALA A 442 -1.78 -0.52 8.43
CA ALA A 442 -1.45 -0.43 9.85
C ALA A 442 0.04 -0.15 10.07
N GLU A 443 0.92 -0.87 9.38
CA GLU A 443 2.36 -0.66 9.46
C GLU A 443 2.77 0.73 8.94
N ASN A 444 2.23 1.18 7.80
CA ASN A 444 2.48 2.53 7.28
C ASN A 444 2.02 3.62 8.28
N ARG A 445 0.91 3.42 8.99
CA ARG A 445 0.47 4.31 10.08
C ARG A 445 1.47 4.31 11.25
N ALA A 446 1.95 3.14 11.68
CA ALA A 446 2.95 3.00 12.73
C ALA A 446 4.28 3.68 12.37
N ILE A 447 4.80 3.43 11.15
CA ILE A 447 6.03 4.03 10.60
C ILE A 447 5.89 5.56 10.58
N LYS A 448 4.82 6.10 10.00
CA LYS A 448 4.57 7.56 9.95
C LYS A 448 4.50 8.19 11.33
N ARG A 449 3.78 7.55 12.27
CA ARG A 449 3.62 8.06 13.64
C ARG A 449 4.95 8.11 14.41
N LEU A 450 5.85 7.16 14.17
CA LEU A 450 7.13 7.07 14.87
C LEU A 450 8.24 7.86 14.15
N LEU A 451 8.52 7.51 12.88
CA LEU A 451 9.68 7.98 12.13
C LEU A 451 9.44 9.33 11.42
N LEU A 452 8.19 9.79 11.30
CA LEU A 452 7.81 11.14 10.83
C LEU A 452 7.01 11.91 11.89
N GLY A 453 7.07 11.45 13.15
CA GLY A 453 6.53 12.13 14.31
C GLY A 453 7.45 13.23 14.85
N PRO A 454 7.17 13.78 16.06
CA PRO A 454 7.94 14.89 16.64
C PRO A 454 9.45 14.64 16.84
N GLU A 455 9.86 13.37 16.97
CA GLU A 455 11.27 12.95 17.12
C GLU A 455 11.84 12.28 15.85
N GLY A 456 11.11 12.37 14.73
CA GLY A 456 11.41 11.73 13.45
C GLY A 456 12.00 12.68 12.40
N ARG A 457 12.12 12.18 11.16
CA ARG A 457 12.54 12.99 10.00
C ARG A 457 11.48 14.05 9.69
N ALA A 458 11.92 15.28 9.44
CA ALA A 458 11.02 16.37 9.07
C ALA A 458 10.35 16.18 7.70
N ASN A 459 11.08 15.62 6.72
CA ASN A 459 10.55 15.35 5.38
C ASN A 459 10.35 13.84 5.16
N PRO A 460 9.19 13.40 4.64
CA PRO A 460 8.96 12.00 4.28
C PRO A 460 9.91 11.45 3.19
N SER A 461 10.56 12.32 2.42
CA SER A 461 11.57 11.96 1.41
C SER A 461 12.87 11.42 1.99
N ASP A 462 13.14 11.72 3.26
CA ASP A 462 14.45 11.48 3.90
C ASP A 462 14.47 10.12 4.62
N LEU A 463 13.39 9.35 4.50
CA LEU A 463 13.20 8.01 5.06
C LEU A 463 12.89 7.02 3.93
N ASN A 464 13.75 6.03 3.73
CA ASN A 464 13.52 4.99 2.74
C ASN A 464 12.72 3.83 3.35
N VAL A 465 11.65 3.40 2.69
CA VAL A 465 10.84 2.24 3.11
C VAL A 465 10.59 1.36 1.89
N SER A 466 10.87 0.05 2.01
CA SER A 466 10.54 -0.94 0.99
C SER A 466 10.11 -2.25 1.64
N SER A 467 9.46 -3.16 0.90
CA SER A 467 9.29 -4.55 1.33
C SER A 467 9.80 -5.48 0.24
N THR A 468 10.74 -6.35 0.60
CA THR A 468 11.34 -7.33 -0.33
C THR A 468 10.42 -8.50 -0.66
N LYS A 469 9.25 -8.61 0.00
CA LYS A 469 8.23 -9.64 -0.27
C LYS A 469 7.60 -9.52 -1.66
N GLY A 470 7.77 -8.40 -2.37
CA GLY A 470 7.44 -8.29 -3.80
C GLY A 470 8.31 -9.21 -4.68
N ALA A 471 9.55 -9.47 -4.26
CA ALA A 471 10.50 -10.29 -5.02
C ALA A 471 10.53 -11.75 -4.55
N VAL A 472 10.56 -12.00 -3.24
CA VAL A 472 10.65 -13.38 -2.67
C VAL A 472 9.31 -13.96 -2.23
N GLY A 473 8.23 -13.18 -2.18
CA GLY A 473 6.99 -13.59 -1.51
C GLY A 473 7.13 -13.54 0.02
N HIS A 474 6.20 -14.17 0.73
CA HIS A 474 6.18 -14.22 2.17
C HIS A 474 6.62 -15.59 2.69
N LEU A 475 7.89 -15.69 3.08
CA LEU A 475 8.55 -16.90 3.58
C LEU A 475 8.14 -17.31 5.02
N LEU A 476 6.94 -16.91 5.46
CA LEU A 476 6.40 -17.12 6.81
C LEU A 476 7.47 -16.95 7.92
N GLY A 477 7.86 -18.03 8.61
CA GLY A 477 8.83 -18.00 9.70
C GLY A 477 10.26 -17.63 9.29
N ALA A 478 10.65 -17.84 8.03
CA ALA A 478 11.97 -17.43 7.52
C ALA A 478 12.02 -15.96 7.04
N ALA A 479 10.87 -15.33 6.81
CA ALA A 479 10.80 -13.99 6.21
C ALA A 479 11.63 -12.95 6.97
N GLY A 480 11.45 -12.87 8.30
CA GLY A 480 12.18 -11.91 9.14
C GLY A 480 13.70 -12.10 9.16
N ALA A 481 14.20 -13.33 8.97
CA ALA A 481 15.64 -13.58 8.91
C ALA A 481 16.23 -13.18 7.55
N VAL A 482 15.55 -13.53 6.45
CA VAL A 482 15.94 -13.12 5.09
C VAL A 482 15.89 -11.59 4.93
N GLU A 483 14.88 -10.94 5.52
CA GLU A 483 14.73 -9.48 5.52
C GLU A 483 15.78 -8.76 6.38
N ALA A 484 16.20 -9.37 7.49
CA ALA A 484 17.33 -8.90 8.29
C ALA A 484 18.63 -8.95 7.49
N ILE A 485 18.91 -10.05 6.78
CA ILE A 485 20.08 -10.19 5.90
C ILE A 485 20.10 -9.11 4.81
N PHE A 486 18.97 -8.86 4.13
CA PHE A 486 18.89 -7.78 3.13
C PHE A 486 19.12 -6.40 3.73
N THR A 487 18.69 -6.18 4.97
CA THR A 487 18.95 -4.92 5.70
C THR A 487 20.42 -4.77 6.07
N MET A 488 21.07 -5.85 6.53
CA MET A 488 22.51 -5.88 6.83
C MET A 488 23.35 -5.63 5.58
N LEU A 489 22.99 -6.23 4.43
CA LEU A 489 23.65 -5.99 3.15
C LEU A 489 23.46 -4.53 2.67
N ALA A 490 22.26 -3.96 2.81
CA ALA A 490 22.02 -2.55 2.48
C ALA A 490 22.91 -1.60 3.30
N VAL A 491 23.03 -1.83 4.61
CA VAL A 491 23.93 -1.07 5.50
C VAL A 491 25.39 -1.26 5.10
N HIS A 492 25.83 -2.50 4.89
CA HIS A 492 27.21 -2.83 4.55
C HIS A 492 27.64 -2.21 3.21
N HIS A 493 26.81 -2.29 2.17
CA HIS A 493 27.09 -1.67 0.87
C HIS A 493 27.10 -0.14 0.95
N ALA A 494 26.16 0.49 1.65
CA ALA A 494 26.17 1.94 1.86
C ALA A 494 27.45 2.40 2.60
N ALA A 495 27.88 1.65 3.61
CA ALA A 495 29.13 1.91 4.33
C ALA A 495 30.35 1.78 3.40
N MET A 496 30.44 0.73 2.58
CA MET A 496 31.53 0.56 1.61
C MET A 496 31.56 1.66 0.54
N GLU A 497 30.40 2.04 -0.02
CA GLU A 497 30.31 3.14 -0.97
C GLU A 497 30.75 4.47 -0.35
N SER A 498 30.38 4.73 0.91
CA SER A 498 30.82 5.94 1.63
C SER A 498 32.34 5.95 1.83
N ARG A 499 32.96 4.82 2.19
CA ARG A 499 34.42 4.70 2.34
C ARG A 499 35.14 4.90 1.01
N ALA A 500 34.65 4.28 -0.07
CA ALA A 500 35.17 4.50 -1.42
C ALA A 500 35.02 5.98 -1.86
N GLN A 501 33.96 6.68 -1.48
CA GLN A 501 33.82 8.12 -1.77
C GLN A 501 34.79 9.00 -0.96
N VAL A 502 35.15 8.61 0.26
CA VAL A 502 36.17 9.31 1.08
C VAL A 502 37.58 9.05 0.53
N GLU A 503 37.89 7.82 0.12
CA GLU A 503 39.20 7.44 -0.39
C GLU A 503 39.48 7.98 -1.81
N TRP A 504 38.43 8.22 -2.61
CA TRP A 504 38.51 8.75 -3.97
C TRP A 504 38.12 10.24 -4.08
N ALA A 505 38.24 11.01 -2.99
CA ALA A 505 37.78 12.39 -2.88
C ALA A 505 38.62 13.44 -3.65
N GLN A 506 38.72 13.29 -4.98
CA GLN A 506 38.70 14.46 -5.87
C GLN A 506 37.28 14.66 -6.43
N PRO A 507 36.83 15.91 -6.70
CA PRO A 507 35.40 16.17 -6.85
C PRO A 507 34.86 15.68 -8.21
N ARG A 508 34.19 14.51 -8.23
CA ARG A 508 33.41 14.10 -9.40
C ARG A 508 32.35 15.16 -9.73
N ARG A 509 32.44 15.76 -10.92
CA ARG A 509 31.47 16.73 -11.44
C ARG A 509 30.06 16.10 -11.49
N LYS A 510 29.18 16.48 -10.55
CA LYS A 510 27.74 16.17 -10.64
C LYS A 510 27.18 16.63 -11.99
N THR A 511 26.47 15.74 -12.68
CA THR A 511 25.88 15.95 -14.00
C THR A 511 24.94 17.16 -14.01
N ILE A 512 24.89 17.89 -15.13
CA ILE A 512 24.17 19.17 -15.25
C ILE A 512 22.69 19.01 -14.86
N SER A 513 22.04 17.91 -15.26
CA SER A 513 20.66 17.58 -14.91
C SER A 513 20.39 17.50 -13.40
N ALA A 514 21.28 16.88 -12.63
CA ALA A 514 21.15 16.76 -11.18
C ALA A 514 21.39 18.10 -10.46
N LYS A 515 22.29 18.94 -10.98
CA LYS A 515 22.48 20.32 -10.50
C LYS A 515 21.27 21.20 -10.79
N ILE A 516 20.62 21.05 -11.94
CA ILE A 516 19.41 21.81 -12.28
C ILE A 516 18.24 21.39 -11.37
N ARG A 517 18.02 20.08 -11.18
CA ARG A 517 16.92 19.56 -10.34
C ARG A 517 17.00 20.05 -8.89
N SER A 518 18.14 19.79 -8.23
CA SER A 518 18.38 20.23 -6.84
C SER A 518 18.32 21.76 -6.65
N LYS A 519 18.75 22.53 -7.66
CA LYS A 519 18.68 24.00 -7.60
C LYS A 519 17.27 24.54 -7.88
N ALA A 520 16.46 23.84 -8.68
CA ALA A 520 15.05 24.16 -8.89
C ALA A 520 14.22 23.88 -7.63
N GLU A 521 14.44 22.73 -6.97
CA GLU A 521 13.84 22.37 -5.69
C GLU A 521 14.19 23.43 -4.61
N TYR A 522 15.47 23.80 -4.50
CA TYR A 522 15.94 24.86 -3.59
C TYR A 522 15.27 26.23 -3.76
N TYR A 523 14.94 26.64 -5.00
CA TYR A 523 14.24 27.92 -5.24
C TYR A 523 12.72 27.82 -5.09
N HIS A 524 12.13 26.64 -5.34
CA HIS A 524 10.70 26.38 -5.17
C HIS A 524 10.26 26.52 -3.70
N GLU A 525 11.09 26.08 -2.75
CA GLU A 525 10.80 26.20 -1.31
C GLU A 525 10.88 27.65 -0.78
N ARG A 526 11.71 28.48 -1.42
CA ARG A 526 12.09 29.81 -0.88
C ARG A 526 11.23 30.97 -1.39
N THR A 527 10.33 30.73 -2.35
CA THR A 527 9.50 31.77 -2.98
C THR A 527 8.00 31.56 -2.66
N PRO A 528 7.33 32.50 -1.96
CA PRO A 528 6.02 32.26 -1.35
C PRO A 528 4.87 32.05 -2.37
N PHE A 529 5.04 32.46 -3.62
CA PHE A 529 4.03 32.29 -4.67
C PHE A 529 4.01 30.85 -5.23
N PHE A 530 5.19 30.23 -5.44
CA PHE A 530 5.29 28.91 -6.07
C PHE A 530 4.84 27.76 -5.16
N ARG A 531 4.84 27.96 -3.85
CA ARG A 531 4.42 26.98 -2.83
C ARG A 531 2.96 26.50 -2.95
N LYS A 532 2.11 27.17 -3.76
CA LYS A 532 0.71 26.81 -4.00
C LYS A 532 0.49 25.84 -5.17
N LEU A 533 1.45 25.69 -6.07
CA LEU A 533 1.37 24.81 -7.24
C LEU A 533 2.21 23.56 -6.99
N PRO A 534 1.68 22.34 -7.13
CA PRO A 534 2.49 21.14 -6.98
C PRO A 534 3.56 21.09 -8.08
N GLY A 535 4.79 20.70 -7.74
CA GLY A 535 5.95 20.75 -8.65
C GLY A 535 5.74 20.04 -9.99
N SER A 536 4.90 19.00 -10.03
CA SER A 536 4.50 18.32 -11.28
C SER A 536 3.66 19.20 -12.21
N ALA A 537 2.80 20.08 -11.69
CA ALA A 537 2.04 21.03 -12.51
C ALA A 537 2.93 22.15 -13.04
N ILE A 538 3.86 22.66 -12.21
CA ILE A 538 4.87 23.63 -12.65
C ILE A 538 5.72 23.03 -13.77
N ALA A 539 6.15 21.77 -13.65
CA ALA A 539 6.92 21.08 -14.68
C ALA A 539 6.15 20.95 -16.02
N ILE A 540 4.83 20.69 -15.98
CA ILE A 540 3.99 20.61 -17.19
C ILE A 540 3.81 22.00 -17.82
N ILE A 541 3.55 23.06 -17.03
CA ILE A 541 3.46 24.43 -17.54
C ILE A 541 4.80 24.87 -18.16
N LEU A 542 5.92 24.61 -17.47
CA LEU A 542 7.26 24.94 -18.00
C LEU A 542 7.60 24.15 -19.28
N LEU A 543 7.19 22.88 -19.36
CA LEU A 543 7.31 22.09 -20.58
C LEU A 543 6.50 22.70 -21.73
N LEU A 544 5.26 23.14 -21.46
CA LEU A 544 4.38 23.73 -22.47
C LEU A 544 4.86 25.12 -22.93
N VAL A 545 5.44 25.92 -22.02
CA VAL A 545 6.15 27.16 -22.34
C VAL A 545 7.39 26.87 -23.19
N ALA A 546 8.16 25.85 -22.86
CA ALA A 546 9.32 25.44 -23.68
C ALA A 546 8.90 24.95 -25.08
N VAL A 547 7.80 24.20 -25.20
CA VAL A 547 7.22 23.80 -26.50
C VAL A 547 6.75 25.04 -27.28
N ASN A 548 6.08 26.00 -26.63
CA ASN A 548 5.69 27.27 -27.26
C ASN A 548 6.91 28.04 -27.79
N ILE A 549 8.00 28.12 -27.02
CA ILE A 549 9.26 28.74 -27.46
C ILE A 549 9.86 27.99 -28.66
N LEU A 550 9.85 26.65 -28.66
CA LEU A 550 10.34 25.85 -29.78
C LEU A 550 9.51 26.03 -31.05
N VAL A 551 8.18 26.10 -30.93
CA VAL A 551 7.27 26.42 -32.05
C VAL A 551 7.59 27.82 -32.59
N TRP A 552 7.73 28.82 -31.73
CA TRP A 552 8.10 30.18 -32.14
C TRP A 552 9.49 30.27 -32.78
N ILE A 553 10.47 29.48 -32.33
CA ILE A 553 11.79 29.38 -32.98
C ILE A 553 11.66 28.74 -34.37
N ALA A 554 10.92 27.63 -34.50
CA ALA A 554 10.72 26.96 -35.79
C ALA A 554 9.98 27.85 -36.79
N CYS A 555 8.89 28.49 -36.37
CA CYS A 555 8.18 29.50 -37.16
C CYS A 555 9.11 30.69 -37.48
N GLY A 556 9.91 31.17 -36.53
CA GLY A 556 10.86 32.26 -36.71
C GLY A 556 11.92 31.99 -37.78
N VAL A 557 12.44 30.75 -37.87
CA VAL A 557 13.37 30.33 -38.93
C VAL A 557 12.71 30.43 -40.31
N VAL A 558 11.44 30.01 -40.45
CA VAL A 558 10.71 30.09 -41.72
C VAL A 558 10.32 31.54 -42.05
N LEU A 559 9.83 32.29 -41.07
CA LEU A 559 9.43 33.69 -41.19
C LEU A 559 10.60 34.64 -41.47
N ALA A 560 11.84 34.25 -41.15
CA ALA A 560 13.04 35.01 -41.53
C ALA A 560 13.16 35.21 -43.05
N PHE A 561 12.69 34.23 -43.84
CA PHE A 561 12.61 34.27 -45.31
C PHE A 561 11.31 34.93 -45.81
N HIS A 562 10.27 35.00 -44.98
CA HIS A 562 8.93 35.51 -45.32
C HIS A 562 8.46 36.62 -44.36
N ARG A 563 9.25 37.71 -44.25
CA ARG A 563 9.05 38.78 -43.26
C ARG A 563 7.65 39.42 -43.25
N GLY A 564 6.96 39.45 -44.39
CA GLY A 564 5.59 39.99 -44.51
C GLY A 564 4.53 39.18 -43.74
N LEU A 565 4.83 37.93 -43.38
CA LEU A 565 3.90 37.05 -42.65
C LEU A 565 4.05 37.14 -41.11
N VAL A 566 5.04 37.89 -40.61
CA VAL A 566 5.33 37.98 -39.16
C VAL A 566 4.18 38.62 -38.38
N THR A 567 3.58 39.70 -38.89
CA THR A 567 2.42 40.35 -38.27
C THR A 567 1.22 39.40 -38.20
N THR A 568 1.00 38.66 -39.28
CA THR A 568 -0.07 37.65 -39.39
C THR A 568 0.15 36.49 -38.42
N ALA A 569 1.39 36.01 -38.30
CA ALA A 569 1.77 34.95 -37.35
C ALA A 569 1.57 35.36 -35.88
N VAL A 570 1.96 36.59 -35.51
CA VAL A 570 1.68 37.17 -34.18
C VAL A 570 0.17 37.30 -33.96
N LEU A 571 -0.57 37.80 -34.95
CA LEU A 571 -2.02 37.91 -34.87
C LEU A 571 -2.68 36.54 -34.62
N SER A 572 -2.34 35.50 -35.38
CA SER A 572 -2.84 34.13 -35.18
C SER A 572 -2.56 33.58 -33.79
N TYR A 573 -1.37 33.82 -33.23
CA TYR A 573 -1.04 33.43 -31.85
C TYR A 573 -1.91 34.20 -30.83
N THR A 574 -2.10 35.50 -31.02
CA THR A 574 -2.96 36.31 -30.13
C THR A 574 -4.44 35.96 -30.24
N LEU A 575 -4.92 35.55 -31.43
CA LEU A 575 -6.28 35.02 -31.60
C LEU A 575 -6.45 33.70 -30.86
N GLY A 576 -5.44 32.82 -30.87
CA GLY A 576 -5.45 31.57 -30.10
C GLY A 576 -5.46 31.80 -28.59
N LEU A 577 -4.71 32.81 -28.10
CA LEU A 577 -4.77 33.24 -26.70
C LEU A 577 -6.14 33.85 -26.34
N ARG A 578 -6.72 34.67 -27.21
CA ARG A 578 -8.05 35.27 -26.99
C ARG A 578 -9.13 34.20 -26.91
N HIS A 579 -9.12 33.25 -27.84
CA HIS A 579 -10.07 32.14 -27.92
C HIS A 579 -10.08 31.26 -26.66
N ALA A 580 -8.91 30.98 -26.07
CA ALA A 580 -8.82 30.27 -24.79
C ALA A 580 -9.49 30.98 -23.60
N LEU A 581 -9.87 32.25 -23.75
CA LEU A 581 -10.62 33.01 -22.75
C LEU A 581 -12.14 33.01 -23.00
N ASP A 582 -12.63 32.31 -24.02
CA ASP A 582 -14.07 32.18 -24.26
C ASP A 582 -14.73 31.41 -23.10
N ALA A 583 -15.92 31.86 -22.71
CA ALA A 583 -16.55 31.49 -21.44
C ALA A 583 -16.84 29.98 -21.33
N ASP A 584 -17.08 29.31 -22.45
CA ASP A 584 -17.38 27.89 -22.54
C ASP A 584 -16.13 27.00 -22.49
N HIS A 585 -14.99 27.44 -23.04
CA HIS A 585 -13.67 26.81 -22.83
C HIS A 585 -13.34 26.73 -21.35
N ILE A 586 -13.28 27.88 -20.67
CA ILE A 586 -12.96 27.99 -19.23
C ILE A 586 -13.91 27.11 -18.42
N THR A 587 -15.22 27.19 -18.69
CA THR A 587 -16.21 26.47 -17.88
C THR A 587 -16.18 24.97 -18.13
N ALA A 588 -15.97 24.50 -19.37
CA ALA A 588 -15.83 23.07 -19.66
C ALA A 588 -14.57 22.48 -19.01
N ILE A 589 -13.44 23.20 -19.08
CA ILE A 589 -12.16 22.80 -18.48
C ILE A 589 -12.25 22.77 -16.96
N ASP A 590 -12.77 23.82 -16.33
CA ASP A 590 -12.91 23.91 -14.87
C ASP A 590 -13.83 22.81 -14.32
N LEU A 591 -15.01 22.64 -14.94
CA LEU A 591 -15.99 21.63 -14.56
C LEU A 591 -15.41 20.21 -14.60
N MET A 592 -14.70 19.86 -15.68
CA MET A 592 -14.04 18.55 -15.79
C MET A 592 -12.84 18.39 -14.87
N THR A 593 -12.03 19.43 -14.69
CA THR A 593 -10.93 19.47 -13.72
C THR A 593 -11.44 19.18 -12.31
N ARG A 594 -12.51 19.85 -11.87
CA ARG A 594 -13.15 19.64 -10.56
C ARG A 594 -13.64 18.22 -10.37
N ARG A 595 -14.33 17.67 -11.35
CA ARG A 595 -14.89 16.32 -11.30
C ARG A 595 -13.78 15.26 -11.18
N LEU A 596 -12.69 15.42 -11.92
CA LEU A 596 -11.52 14.53 -11.85
C LEU A 596 -10.76 14.68 -10.53
N VAL A 597 -10.63 15.90 -9.99
CA VAL A 597 -10.07 16.14 -8.63
C VAL A 597 -10.95 15.51 -7.53
N ALA A 598 -12.28 15.63 -7.63
CA ALA A 598 -13.22 14.99 -6.71
C ALA A 598 -13.14 13.45 -6.79
N SER A 599 -12.80 12.91 -7.96
CA SER A 599 -12.49 11.49 -8.18
C SER A 599 -11.09 11.07 -7.70
N GLY A 600 -10.38 11.95 -6.98
CA GLY A 600 -9.05 11.69 -6.39
C GLY A 600 -7.86 11.86 -7.34
N GLN A 601 -8.06 12.27 -8.60
CA GLN A 601 -6.99 12.42 -9.59
C GLN A 601 -6.27 13.78 -9.48
N ARG A 602 -5.17 13.95 -10.23
CA ARG A 602 -4.41 15.22 -10.37
C ARG A 602 -4.38 15.65 -11.86
N PRO A 603 -5.49 16.21 -12.37
CA PRO A 603 -5.75 16.27 -13.81
C PRO A 603 -5.21 17.55 -14.47
N VAL A 604 -3.89 17.76 -14.42
CA VAL A 604 -3.24 19.00 -14.93
C VAL A 604 -3.47 19.24 -16.43
N THR A 605 -3.56 18.18 -17.23
CA THR A 605 -3.58 18.24 -18.70
C THR A 605 -4.97 18.31 -19.34
N VAL A 606 -6.02 18.58 -18.55
CA VAL A 606 -7.42 18.66 -19.03
C VAL A 606 -7.55 19.70 -20.14
N GLY A 607 -7.09 20.92 -19.91
CA GLY A 607 -7.09 21.99 -20.90
C GLY A 607 -6.26 21.64 -22.14
N THR A 608 -5.06 21.06 -21.95
CA THR A 608 -4.18 20.66 -23.08
C THR A 608 -4.87 19.69 -24.05
N PHE A 609 -5.61 18.72 -23.53
CA PHE A 609 -6.30 17.76 -24.39
C PHE A 609 -7.57 18.35 -25.02
N PHE A 610 -8.27 19.24 -24.31
CA PHE A 610 -9.41 19.98 -24.85
C PHE A 610 -8.98 20.89 -26.02
N SER A 611 -7.99 21.76 -25.80
CA SER A 611 -7.46 22.71 -26.80
C SER A 611 -6.90 22.03 -28.04
N LEU A 612 -6.23 20.87 -27.89
CA LEU A 612 -5.75 20.06 -29.00
C LEU A 612 -6.90 19.45 -29.81
N GLY A 613 -7.97 19.00 -29.15
CA GLY A 613 -9.17 18.52 -29.81
C GLY A 613 -9.82 19.64 -30.63
N HIS A 614 -10.05 20.79 -29.99
CA HIS A 614 -10.64 21.98 -30.61
C HIS A 614 -9.85 22.44 -31.83
N SER A 615 -8.54 22.63 -31.64
CA SER A 615 -7.61 23.04 -32.68
C SER A 615 -7.50 22.04 -33.84
N THR A 616 -7.85 20.77 -33.64
CA THR A 616 -7.86 19.79 -34.75
C THR A 616 -8.85 20.20 -35.83
N VAL A 617 -10.03 20.72 -35.47
CA VAL A 617 -11.01 21.22 -36.44
C VAL A 617 -10.49 22.46 -37.14
N VAL A 618 -9.89 23.39 -36.39
CA VAL A 618 -9.30 24.64 -36.92
C VAL A 618 -8.16 24.36 -37.91
N ILE A 619 -7.30 23.38 -37.62
CA ILE A 619 -6.23 22.92 -38.52
C ILE A 619 -6.82 22.29 -39.79
N VAL A 620 -7.78 21.36 -39.65
CA VAL A 620 -8.40 20.67 -40.80
C VAL A 620 -9.15 21.65 -41.70
N THR A 621 -9.94 22.56 -41.14
CA THR A 621 -10.65 23.61 -41.90
C THR A 621 -9.69 24.58 -42.56
N SER A 622 -8.59 24.99 -41.89
CA SER A 622 -7.53 25.80 -42.51
C SER A 622 -6.86 25.10 -43.70
N ILE A 623 -6.63 23.78 -43.62
CA ILE A 623 -6.10 22.98 -44.74
C ILE A 623 -7.11 22.93 -45.89
N VAL A 624 -8.40 22.71 -45.60
CA VAL A 624 -9.46 22.69 -46.62
C VAL A 624 -9.60 24.05 -47.31
N VAL A 625 -9.56 25.15 -46.56
CA VAL A 625 -9.59 26.52 -47.10
C VAL A 625 -8.34 26.81 -47.93
N ALA A 626 -7.15 26.40 -47.48
CA ALA A 626 -5.89 26.62 -48.20
C ALA A 626 -5.75 25.76 -49.48
N ALA A 627 -6.37 24.58 -49.51
CA ALA A 627 -6.39 23.68 -50.68
C ALA A 627 -7.51 24.02 -51.68
N SER A 628 -8.53 24.77 -51.26
CA SER A 628 -9.65 25.15 -52.10
C SER A 628 -9.32 26.38 -52.95
N THR A 629 -9.50 26.27 -54.27
CA THR A 629 -9.53 27.45 -55.13
C THR A 629 -10.78 28.29 -54.84
N ALA A 630 -10.73 29.59 -55.15
CA ALA A 630 -11.77 30.56 -54.78
C ALA A 630 -13.22 30.20 -55.18
N ALA A 631 -13.39 29.30 -56.16
CA ALA A 631 -14.70 28.80 -56.60
C ALA A 631 -15.46 27.92 -55.58
N ILE A 632 -14.84 27.52 -54.47
CA ILE A 632 -15.48 26.72 -53.40
C ILE A 632 -15.90 27.59 -52.20
N SER A 633 -15.46 28.86 -52.14
CA SER A 633 -15.72 29.77 -51.01
C SER A 633 -17.21 29.89 -50.67
N ASP A 634 -18.07 29.90 -51.68
CA ASP A 634 -19.50 30.13 -51.52
C ASP A 634 -20.21 28.96 -50.83
N ARG A 635 -19.65 27.73 -50.90
CA ARG A 635 -20.15 26.58 -50.13
C ARG A 635 -19.60 26.55 -48.69
N PHE A 636 -18.53 27.28 -48.40
CA PHE A 636 -17.97 27.37 -47.05
C PHE A 636 -18.95 28.06 -46.10
N GLY A 637 -19.69 29.07 -46.56
CA GLY A 637 -20.75 29.72 -45.78
C GLY A 637 -21.78 28.72 -45.26
N SER A 638 -22.36 27.89 -46.14
CA SER A 638 -23.33 26.86 -45.74
C SER A 638 -22.74 25.77 -44.83
N PHE A 639 -21.46 25.41 -45.01
CA PHE A 639 -20.79 24.46 -44.11
C PHE A 639 -20.56 25.07 -42.73
N SER A 640 -20.18 26.35 -42.66
CA SER A 640 -19.99 27.09 -41.41
C SER A 640 -21.31 27.30 -40.66
N GLU A 641 -22.40 27.59 -41.36
CA GLU A 641 -23.74 27.77 -40.78
C GLU A 641 -24.28 26.46 -40.17
N ILE A 642 -24.09 25.33 -40.88
CA ILE A 642 -24.44 24.00 -40.36
C ILE A 642 -23.52 23.61 -39.19
N GLY A 643 -22.21 23.90 -39.28
CA GLY A 643 -21.25 23.69 -38.20
C GLY A 643 -21.64 24.44 -36.92
N SER A 644 -21.90 25.74 -37.04
CA SER A 644 -22.34 26.63 -35.95
C SER A 644 -23.60 26.11 -35.26
N ILE A 645 -24.65 25.76 -36.01
CA ILE A 645 -25.88 25.21 -35.41
C ILE A 645 -25.61 23.89 -34.66
N ILE A 646 -24.74 23.01 -35.18
CA ILE A 646 -24.42 21.73 -34.54
C ILE A 646 -23.52 21.93 -33.30
N GLY A 647 -22.43 22.68 -33.42
CA GLY A 647 -21.46 22.93 -32.36
C GLY A 647 -22.09 23.67 -31.18
N SER A 648 -22.74 24.80 -31.44
CA SER A 648 -23.46 25.56 -30.39
C SER A 648 -24.55 24.73 -29.71
N SER A 649 -25.33 23.93 -30.44
CA SER A 649 -26.35 23.04 -29.86
C SER A 649 -25.77 21.99 -28.92
N ILE A 650 -24.64 21.39 -29.30
CA ILE A 650 -24.00 20.34 -28.50
C ILE A 650 -23.26 20.95 -27.30
N SER A 651 -22.58 22.09 -27.48
CA SER A 651 -21.95 22.86 -26.40
C SER A 651 -22.98 23.28 -25.35
N ALA A 652 -24.11 23.88 -25.77
CA ALA A 652 -25.20 24.27 -24.88
C ALA A 652 -25.79 23.07 -24.12
N ALA A 653 -26.10 21.97 -24.81
CA ALA A 653 -26.65 20.77 -24.18
C ALA A 653 -25.67 20.16 -23.15
N PHE A 654 -24.38 20.14 -23.47
CA PHE A 654 -23.33 19.64 -22.59
C PHE A 654 -23.14 20.54 -21.35
N MET A 655 -23.08 21.85 -21.54
CA MET A 655 -22.94 22.86 -20.49
C MET A 655 -24.12 22.86 -19.51
N ILE A 656 -25.36 22.80 -20.00
CA ILE A 656 -26.57 22.71 -19.18
C ILE A 656 -26.58 21.42 -18.35
N LEU A 657 -26.28 20.27 -18.98
CA LEU A 657 -26.27 18.97 -18.30
C LEU A 657 -25.17 18.91 -17.21
N LEU A 658 -24.00 19.49 -17.49
CA LEU A 658 -22.93 19.60 -16.51
C LEU A 658 -23.28 20.57 -15.36
N GLY A 659 -24.00 21.65 -15.64
CA GLY A 659 -24.56 22.54 -14.61
C GLY A 659 -25.50 21.80 -13.65
N ILE A 660 -26.42 20.99 -14.19
CA ILE A 660 -27.34 20.13 -13.42
C ILE A 660 -26.56 19.11 -12.57
N MET A 661 -25.54 18.47 -13.15
CA MET A 661 -24.67 17.53 -12.45
C MET A 661 -23.92 18.20 -11.28
N ASN A 662 -23.38 19.40 -11.48
CA ASN A 662 -22.74 20.17 -10.41
C ASN A 662 -23.73 20.62 -9.33
N ALA A 663 -24.98 20.94 -9.68
CA ALA A 663 -26.02 21.25 -8.70
C ALA A 663 -26.31 20.04 -7.80
N TYR A 664 -26.30 18.82 -8.35
CA TYR A 664 -26.39 17.58 -7.57
C TYR A 664 -25.16 17.35 -6.67
N ILE A 665 -23.94 17.59 -7.17
CA ILE A 665 -22.71 17.49 -6.36
C ILE A 665 -22.74 18.52 -5.21
N LEU A 666 -23.14 19.76 -5.49
CA LEU A 666 -23.32 20.82 -4.50
C LEU A 666 -24.34 20.43 -3.42
N TYR A 667 -25.48 19.86 -3.82
CA TYR A 667 -26.49 19.35 -2.88
C TYR A 667 -25.93 18.26 -1.96
N ARG A 668 -25.17 17.30 -2.50
CA ARG A 668 -24.52 16.24 -1.69
C ARG A 668 -23.43 16.79 -0.76
N LEU A 669 -22.60 17.73 -1.23
CA LEU A 669 -21.59 18.42 -0.41
C LEU A 669 -22.25 19.26 0.70
N TYR A 670 -23.37 19.91 0.43
CA TYR A 670 -24.14 20.66 1.42
C TYR A 670 -24.70 19.76 2.51
N LEU A 671 -25.27 18.59 2.16
CA LEU A 671 -25.71 17.59 3.13
C LEU A 671 -24.55 17.06 3.98
N GLN A 672 -23.38 16.80 3.38
CA GLN A 672 -22.17 16.40 4.11
C GLN A 672 -21.69 17.50 5.07
N LEU A 673 -21.72 18.77 4.65
CA LEU A 673 -21.38 19.91 5.50
C LEU A 673 -22.37 20.04 6.66
N GLN A 674 -23.67 19.86 6.44
CA GLN A 674 -24.67 19.87 7.51
C GLN A 674 -24.45 18.72 8.51
N ALA A 675 -24.20 17.50 8.04
CA ALA A 675 -23.90 16.35 8.90
C ALA A 675 -22.61 16.56 9.72
N ALA A 676 -21.55 17.08 9.11
CA ALA A 676 -20.29 17.39 9.78
C ALA A 676 -20.42 18.56 10.78
N VAL A 677 -21.36 19.49 10.55
CA VAL A 677 -21.69 20.57 11.49
C VAL A 677 -22.56 20.08 12.66
N ALA A 678 -23.42 19.08 12.44
CA ALA A 678 -24.30 18.49 13.44
C ALA A 678 -23.61 17.49 14.40
N SER A 679 -22.48 16.89 13.99
CA SER A 679 -21.77 15.93 14.83
C SER A 679 -21.11 16.58 16.08
N PRO A 680 -20.85 15.81 17.16
CA PRO A 680 -20.06 16.29 18.29
C PRO A 680 -18.61 16.60 17.92
N ILE A 681 -18.00 17.57 18.61
CA ILE A 681 -16.60 17.97 18.41
C ILE A 681 -15.68 16.76 18.66
N GLY A 682 -14.95 16.33 17.62
CA GLY A 682 -13.99 15.22 17.68
C GLY A 682 -14.46 13.90 17.04
N HIS A 683 -15.76 13.72 16.76
CA HIS A 683 -16.30 12.55 16.05
C HIS A 683 -16.68 12.90 14.59
N GLU A 684 -15.76 13.51 13.87
CA GLU A 684 -15.94 13.90 12.45
C GLU A 684 -15.60 12.71 11.52
N ASN A 685 -16.49 11.71 11.47
CA ASN A 685 -16.40 10.60 10.52
C ASN A 685 -16.61 11.10 9.09
N LEU A 686 -15.61 10.87 8.21
CA LEU A 686 -15.62 11.28 6.80
C LEU A 686 -15.83 10.12 5.81
N ASP A 687 -16.07 8.90 6.30
CA ASP A 687 -16.29 7.73 5.45
C ASP A 687 -17.77 7.58 5.09
N PHE A 688 -18.15 8.09 3.92
CA PHE A 688 -19.44 7.79 3.28
C PHE A 688 -19.26 7.49 1.79
N ASN A 689 -19.62 6.27 1.38
CA ASN A 689 -19.61 5.86 -0.02
C ASN A 689 -20.61 6.68 -0.85
N PHE A 690 -20.20 7.07 -2.06
CA PHE A 690 -21.04 7.77 -3.04
C PHE A 690 -22.03 6.84 -3.78
N GLU A 691 -22.55 5.81 -3.11
CA GLU A 691 -23.51 4.86 -3.68
C GLU A 691 -24.93 5.17 -3.17
N GLY A 692 -25.66 5.96 -3.96
CA GLY A 692 -27.11 6.13 -3.83
C GLY A 692 -27.81 5.64 -5.08
N ALA A 693 -28.73 4.69 -4.94
CA ALA A 693 -29.49 4.15 -6.06
C ALA A 693 -30.54 5.17 -6.55
N GLY A 694 -30.60 5.38 -7.87
CA GLY A 694 -31.61 6.24 -8.50
C GLY A 694 -31.46 6.30 -10.01
N CYS A 695 -32.55 6.52 -10.74
CA CYS A 695 -32.57 6.56 -12.21
C CYS A 695 -31.55 7.56 -12.79
N MET A 696 -31.48 8.76 -12.20
CA MET A 696 -30.50 9.79 -12.57
C MET A 696 -29.04 9.31 -12.42
N MET A 697 -28.75 8.45 -11.44
CA MET A 697 -27.41 7.89 -11.20
C MET A 697 -26.97 6.95 -12.34
N LEU A 698 -27.89 6.28 -13.05
CA LEU A 698 -27.57 5.41 -14.18
C LEU A 698 -27.11 6.22 -15.41
N ILE A 699 -27.82 7.32 -15.70
CA ILE A 699 -27.46 8.26 -16.77
C ILE A 699 -26.11 8.92 -16.43
N LEU A 700 -25.98 9.45 -15.21
CA LEU A 700 -24.73 10.04 -14.71
C LEU A 700 -23.56 9.06 -14.76
N ARG A 701 -23.72 7.79 -14.34
CA ARG A 701 -22.65 6.77 -14.37
C ARG A 701 -22.20 6.44 -15.79
N LYS A 702 -23.10 6.44 -16.77
CA LYS A 702 -22.77 6.23 -18.19
C LYS A 702 -21.95 7.40 -18.74
N MET A 703 -22.32 8.63 -18.40
CA MET A 703 -21.57 9.84 -18.78
C MET A 703 -20.24 9.97 -18.01
N PHE A 704 -20.17 9.54 -16.75
CA PHE A 704 -18.93 9.54 -15.98
C PHE A 704 -17.84 8.63 -16.58
N LYS A 705 -18.19 7.51 -17.21
CA LYS A 705 -17.22 6.69 -17.98
C LYS A 705 -16.69 7.40 -19.23
N LEU A 706 -17.43 8.39 -19.76
CA LEU A 706 -17.10 9.08 -21.01
C LEU A 706 -15.94 10.06 -20.85
N VAL A 707 -15.74 10.66 -19.66
CA VAL A 707 -14.59 11.53 -19.34
C VAL A 707 -13.99 11.18 -17.98
N ASP A 708 -13.46 9.97 -17.81
CA ASP A 708 -12.85 9.49 -16.54
C ASP A 708 -11.34 9.77 -16.40
N ARG A 709 -10.71 10.34 -17.44
CA ARG A 709 -9.27 10.66 -17.53
C ARG A 709 -9.06 11.93 -18.35
N PRO A 710 -7.99 12.73 -18.10
CA PRO A 710 -7.75 13.99 -18.81
C PRO A 710 -7.73 13.91 -20.34
N TRP A 711 -7.17 12.83 -20.91
CA TRP A 711 -7.10 12.68 -22.37
C TRP A 711 -8.47 12.51 -23.05
N LYS A 712 -9.50 12.09 -22.32
CA LYS A 712 -10.87 12.00 -22.84
C LYS A 712 -11.55 13.36 -23.05
N MET A 713 -10.87 14.47 -22.73
CA MET A 713 -11.26 15.82 -23.16
C MET A 713 -11.06 16.05 -24.67
N TYR A 714 -10.19 15.28 -25.33
CA TYR A 714 -9.86 15.51 -26.74
C TYR A 714 -11.06 15.34 -27.71
N PRO A 715 -11.89 14.28 -27.62
CA PRO A 715 -13.11 14.18 -28.44
C PRO A 715 -14.14 15.28 -28.14
N LEU A 716 -14.15 15.78 -26.90
CA LEU A 716 -15.02 16.89 -26.49
C LEU A 716 -14.55 18.21 -27.09
N GLY A 717 -13.23 18.47 -27.09
CA GLY A 717 -12.64 19.63 -27.77
C GLY A 717 -12.97 19.65 -29.26
N ILE A 718 -12.86 18.52 -29.97
CA ILE A 718 -13.28 18.42 -31.38
C ILE A 718 -14.73 18.86 -31.55
N LEU A 719 -15.60 18.49 -30.62
CA LEU A 719 -17.04 18.76 -30.68
C LEU A 719 -17.37 20.25 -30.49
N PHE A 720 -16.56 20.97 -29.71
CA PHE A 720 -16.64 22.43 -29.55
C PHE A 720 -16.05 23.14 -30.79
N GLY A 721 -14.90 22.68 -31.29
CA GLY A 721 -14.27 23.22 -32.50
C GLY A 721 -15.09 23.04 -33.79
N LEU A 722 -16.08 22.13 -33.81
CA LEU A 722 -17.02 21.99 -34.93
C LEU A 722 -18.01 23.16 -35.06
N GLY A 723 -18.16 24.01 -34.03
CA GLY A 723 -19.02 25.18 -34.10
C GLY A 723 -18.53 26.23 -35.10
N LEU A 724 -17.22 26.46 -35.20
CA LEU A 724 -16.66 27.64 -35.91
C LEU A 724 -17.31 28.96 -35.44
N ASP A 725 -17.87 28.98 -34.23
CA ASP A 725 -18.79 30.01 -33.71
C ASP A 725 -18.06 31.29 -33.27
N THR A 726 -16.73 31.31 -33.24
CA THR A 726 -15.95 32.44 -32.70
C THR A 726 -15.36 33.33 -33.79
N SER A 727 -15.40 34.63 -33.54
CA SER A 727 -14.75 35.63 -34.40
C SER A 727 -13.25 35.38 -34.58
N SER A 728 -12.61 34.70 -33.62
CA SER A 728 -11.18 34.34 -33.65
C SER A 728 -10.87 33.24 -34.67
N GLU A 729 -11.72 32.21 -34.78
CA GLU A 729 -11.57 31.14 -35.79
C GLU A 729 -11.88 31.66 -37.20
N ILE A 730 -12.97 32.41 -37.36
CA ILE A 730 -13.35 33.00 -38.65
C ILE A 730 -12.26 33.97 -39.15
N ALA A 731 -11.67 34.78 -38.26
CA ALA A 731 -10.54 35.64 -38.60
C ALA A 731 -9.30 34.85 -39.03
N LEU A 732 -8.99 33.73 -38.38
CA LEU A 732 -7.88 32.84 -38.74
C LEU A 732 -8.10 32.16 -40.11
N LEU A 733 -9.32 31.70 -40.37
CA LEU A 733 -9.70 31.10 -41.65
C LEU A 733 -9.70 32.13 -42.79
N GLY A 734 -10.13 33.37 -42.50
CA GLY A 734 -10.00 34.51 -43.41
C GLY A 734 -8.54 34.83 -43.73
N ILE A 735 -7.66 34.82 -42.71
CA ILE A 735 -6.20 34.93 -42.89
C ILE A 735 -5.66 33.83 -43.81
N ALA A 736 -6.03 32.56 -43.56
CA ALA A 736 -5.60 31.43 -44.37
C ALA A 736 -6.09 31.54 -45.82
N SER A 737 -7.35 31.96 -46.02
CA SER A 737 -7.95 32.20 -47.33
C SER A 737 -7.24 33.32 -48.11
N ILE A 738 -7.00 34.48 -47.48
CA ILE A 738 -6.28 35.60 -48.10
C ILE A 738 -4.88 35.16 -48.53
N GLN A 739 -4.16 34.43 -47.68
CA GLN A 739 -2.83 33.92 -48.01
C GLN A 739 -2.84 32.87 -49.12
N ALA A 740 -3.87 32.02 -49.21
CA ALA A 740 -4.09 31.11 -50.33
C ALA A 740 -4.32 31.87 -51.65
N THR A 741 -5.15 32.92 -51.65
CA THR A 741 -5.39 33.75 -52.86
C THR A 741 -4.14 34.51 -53.32
N GLN A 742 -3.20 34.80 -52.41
CA GLN A 742 -1.90 35.40 -52.71
C GLN A 742 -0.88 34.38 -53.25
N GLY A 743 -1.27 33.11 -53.42
CA GLY A 743 -0.40 32.06 -53.97
C GLY A 743 0.67 31.55 -53.01
N THR A 744 0.53 31.76 -51.70
CA THR A 744 1.46 31.21 -50.72
C THR A 744 1.33 29.70 -50.60
N SER A 745 2.43 29.01 -50.28
CA SER A 745 2.43 27.56 -50.11
C SER A 745 1.56 27.14 -48.92
N ILE A 746 0.81 26.03 -49.08
CA ILE A 746 0.02 25.42 -48.01
C ILE A 746 0.83 25.16 -46.73
N TRP A 747 2.12 24.86 -46.85
CA TRP A 747 3.04 24.68 -45.72
C TRP A 747 3.32 25.96 -44.93
N LEU A 748 3.29 27.12 -45.59
CA LEU A 748 3.39 28.44 -44.94
C LEU A 748 2.06 28.83 -44.30
N ILE A 749 0.93 28.54 -44.96
CA ILE A 749 -0.41 28.82 -44.43
C ILE A 749 -0.66 28.01 -43.13
N LEU A 750 -0.15 26.78 -43.04
CA LEU A 750 -0.28 25.93 -41.85
C LEU A 750 0.41 26.49 -40.59
N ILE A 751 1.32 27.47 -40.72
CA ILE A 751 1.94 28.17 -39.58
C ILE A 751 0.89 28.88 -38.72
N PHE A 752 -0.13 29.47 -39.35
CA PHE A 752 -1.16 30.26 -38.67
C PHE A 752 -2.00 29.41 -37.69
N PRO A 753 -2.63 28.29 -38.08
CA PRO A 753 -3.35 27.44 -37.14
C PRO A 753 -2.42 26.75 -36.13
N ILE A 754 -1.17 26.43 -36.47
CA ILE A 754 -0.20 25.88 -35.48
C ILE A 754 0.09 26.89 -34.37
N LEU A 755 0.27 28.17 -34.69
CA LEU A 755 0.49 29.22 -33.69
C LEU A 755 -0.78 29.51 -32.88
N PHE A 756 -1.95 29.50 -33.52
CA PHE A 756 -3.24 29.58 -32.83
C PHE A 756 -3.40 28.45 -31.80
N THR A 757 -3.11 27.19 -32.20
CA THR A 757 -3.09 26.03 -31.29
C THR A 757 -2.10 26.20 -30.14
N ALA A 758 -0.89 26.67 -30.42
CA ALA A 758 0.14 26.85 -29.39
C ALA A 758 -0.28 27.86 -28.31
N GLY A 759 -0.90 28.97 -28.71
CA GLY A 759 -1.48 29.98 -27.83
C GLY A 759 -2.65 29.43 -27.00
N MET A 760 -3.63 28.80 -27.66
CA MET A 760 -4.81 28.24 -26.98
C MET A 760 -4.40 27.18 -25.94
N CYS A 761 -3.56 26.21 -26.33
CA CYS A 761 -3.05 25.19 -25.42
C CYS A 761 -2.40 25.77 -24.17
N LEU A 762 -1.67 26.89 -24.28
CA LEU A 762 -0.95 27.49 -23.16
C LEU A 762 -1.91 28.01 -22.08
N LEU A 763 -2.96 28.74 -22.48
CA LEU A 763 -3.93 29.30 -21.53
C LEU A 763 -4.92 28.25 -21.00
N ASP A 764 -5.46 27.38 -21.84
CA ASP A 764 -6.36 26.30 -21.41
C ASP A 764 -5.66 25.37 -20.38
N THR A 765 -4.38 25.07 -20.59
CA THR A 765 -3.58 24.28 -19.63
C THR A 765 -3.27 25.07 -18.35
N PHE A 766 -3.06 26.38 -18.45
CA PHE A 766 -2.85 27.23 -17.28
C PHE A 766 -4.10 27.31 -16.40
N ASP A 767 -5.29 27.45 -17.00
CA ASP A 767 -6.57 27.45 -16.29
C ASP A 767 -6.79 26.14 -15.52
N GLY A 768 -6.73 24.98 -16.20
CA GLY A 768 -6.87 23.68 -15.54
C GLY A 768 -5.85 23.45 -14.41
N ALA A 769 -4.61 23.95 -14.55
CA ALA A 769 -3.60 23.88 -13.51
C ALA A 769 -3.88 24.84 -12.33
N ALA A 770 -4.37 26.05 -12.60
CA ALA A 770 -4.77 27.03 -11.59
C ALA A 770 -5.98 26.55 -10.78
N MET A 771 -7.00 26.00 -11.44
CA MET A 771 -8.18 25.44 -10.77
C MET A 771 -7.83 24.21 -9.91
N MET A 772 -6.92 23.34 -10.36
CA MET A 772 -6.37 22.27 -9.52
C MET A 772 -5.58 22.82 -8.31
N SER A 773 -4.84 23.92 -8.46
CA SER A 773 -4.13 24.57 -7.34
C SER A 773 -5.10 25.11 -6.28
N LEU A 774 -6.16 25.79 -6.70
CA LEU A 774 -7.19 26.30 -5.78
C LEU A 774 -7.81 25.17 -4.94
N TYR A 775 -8.21 24.06 -5.58
CA TYR A 775 -8.78 22.90 -4.85
C TYR A 775 -7.77 22.16 -3.96
N THR A 776 -6.52 21.98 -4.42
CA THR A 776 -5.49 21.34 -3.57
C THR A 776 -5.07 22.22 -2.39
N SER A 777 -5.16 23.55 -2.52
CA SER A 777 -4.91 24.48 -1.41
C SER A 777 -5.98 24.41 -0.31
N ALA A 778 -7.25 24.16 -0.65
CA ALA A 778 -8.29 23.92 0.35
C ALA A 778 -8.01 22.65 1.19
N ARG A 779 -7.39 21.63 0.57
CA ARG A 779 -6.99 20.36 1.22
C ARG A 779 -5.79 20.50 2.18
N LEU A 780 -5.16 21.67 2.26
CA LEU A 780 -4.10 21.99 3.23
C LEU A 780 -4.65 22.59 4.55
N ALA A 781 -5.96 22.84 4.65
CA ALA A 781 -6.59 23.17 5.92
C ALA A 781 -6.69 21.91 6.81
N LYS A 782 -6.22 22.00 8.06
CA LYS A 782 -6.20 20.90 9.05
C LYS A 782 -7.59 20.49 9.60
N ASP A 783 -8.67 20.86 8.91
CA ASP A 783 -10.01 20.99 9.47
C ASP A 783 -11.04 20.52 8.43
N ALA A 784 -11.75 19.43 8.72
CA ALA A 784 -12.68 18.77 7.78
C ALA A 784 -13.82 19.70 7.34
N ILE A 785 -14.37 20.47 8.27
CA ILE A 785 -15.44 21.44 8.01
C ILE A 785 -14.94 22.61 7.17
N ALA A 786 -13.65 23.00 7.29
CA ALA A 786 -13.05 23.97 6.37
C ALA A 786 -13.03 23.45 4.93
N VAL A 787 -12.57 22.20 4.73
CA VAL A 787 -12.51 21.57 3.41
C VAL A 787 -13.89 21.52 2.76
N LEU A 788 -14.91 21.03 3.49
CA LEU A 788 -16.29 20.94 2.99
C LEU A 788 -16.90 22.32 2.70
N TYR A 789 -16.66 23.33 3.55
CA TYR A 789 -17.13 24.71 3.34
C TYR A 789 -16.57 25.32 2.05
N TYR A 790 -15.25 25.26 1.85
CA TYR A 790 -14.62 25.81 0.65
C TYR A 790 -15.06 25.07 -0.61
N GLN A 791 -15.25 23.74 -0.54
CA GLN A 791 -15.79 22.96 -1.65
C GLN A 791 -17.24 23.35 -1.99
N CYS A 792 -18.11 23.59 -1.01
CA CYS A 792 -19.48 24.06 -1.25
C CYS A 792 -19.50 25.43 -1.95
N VAL A 793 -18.77 26.42 -1.41
CA VAL A 793 -18.75 27.78 -1.98
C VAL A 793 -18.20 27.76 -3.40
N LEU A 794 -17.08 27.08 -3.63
CA LEU A 794 -16.44 27.04 -4.95
C LEU A 794 -17.33 26.33 -5.98
N THR A 795 -18.02 25.26 -5.59
CA THR A 795 -18.96 24.51 -6.46
C THR A 795 -20.24 25.31 -6.76
N ALA A 796 -20.73 26.12 -5.82
CA ALA A 796 -21.88 26.99 -6.04
C ALA A 796 -21.62 28.03 -7.15
N VAL A 797 -20.43 28.65 -7.18
CA VAL A 797 -20.07 29.61 -8.24
C VAL A 797 -20.10 28.94 -9.62
N THR A 798 -19.57 27.73 -9.76
CA THR A 798 -19.63 26.98 -11.04
C THR A 798 -21.03 26.63 -11.50
N VAL A 799 -21.96 26.33 -10.58
CA VAL A 799 -23.35 26.04 -10.96
C VAL A 799 -24.00 27.29 -11.57
N VAL A 800 -23.80 28.44 -10.93
CA VAL A 800 -24.32 29.73 -11.43
C VAL A 800 -23.70 30.08 -12.79
N VAL A 801 -22.38 29.98 -12.92
CA VAL A 801 -21.66 30.25 -14.18
C VAL A 801 -22.14 29.34 -15.32
N ALA A 802 -22.19 28.02 -15.10
CA ALA A 802 -22.60 27.06 -16.12
C ALA A 802 -24.07 27.26 -16.57
N ILE A 803 -24.97 27.60 -15.65
CA ILE A 803 -26.36 27.93 -15.98
C ILE A 803 -26.44 29.21 -16.83
N ILE A 804 -25.73 30.27 -16.45
CA ILE A 804 -25.73 31.54 -17.19
C ILE A 804 -25.22 31.33 -18.62
N ILE A 805 -24.07 30.67 -18.80
CA ILE A 805 -23.48 30.43 -20.12
C ILE A 805 -24.37 29.52 -20.96
N GLY A 806 -24.86 28.41 -20.39
CA GLY A 806 -25.74 27.48 -21.11
C GLY A 806 -27.04 28.14 -21.58
N VAL A 807 -27.58 29.10 -20.82
CA VAL A 807 -28.73 29.91 -21.24
C VAL A 807 -28.35 30.90 -22.35
N ILE A 808 -27.18 31.56 -22.28
CA ILE A 808 -26.72 32.48 -23.34
C ILE A 808 -26.49 31.70 -24.65
N GLN A 809 -25.83 30.55 -24.60
CA GLN A 809 -25.64 29.67 -25.77
C GLN A 809 -26.99 29.21 -26.36
N LEU A 810 -27.95 28.84 -25.52
CA LEU A 810 -29.30 28.48 -25.96
C LEU A 810 -30.04 29.64 -26.64
N LEU A 811 -29.86 30.87 -26.15
CA LEU A 811 -30.42 32.07 -26.76
C LEU A 811 -29.74 32.42 -28.11
N ASN A 812 -28.42 32.20 -28.23
CA ASN A 812 -27.70 32.41 -29.50
C ASN A 812 -28.14 31.42 -30.59
N ILE A 813 -28.43 30.16 -30.26
CA ILE A 813 -29.03 29.21 -31.21
C ILE A 813 -30.35 29.75 -31.76
N ILE A 814 -31.18 30.38 -30.91
CA ILE A 814 -32.47 30.95 -31.32
C ILE A 814 -32.27 32.16 -32.25
N VAL A 815 -31.24 32.98 -32.02
CA VAL A 815 -30.88 34.10 -32.91
C VAL A 815 -30.41 33.57 -34.27
N ASN A 816 -29.48 32.61 -34.29
CA ASN A 816 -28.92 32.02 -35.52
C ASN A 816 -30.00 31.35 -36.37
N VAL A 817 -30.97 30.65 -35.75
CA VAL A 817 -32.08 29.98 -36.47
C VAL A 817 -33.19 30.96 -36.90
N LYS A 818 -33.29 32.15 -36.29
CA LYS A 818 -34.30 33.18 -36.62
C LYS A 818 -33.72 34.61 -36.65
N PRO A 819 -32.95 34.98 -37.70
CA PRO A 819 -32.32 36.30 -37.82
C PRO A 819 -33.29 37.51 -37.95
N ASN A 820 -34.60 37.28 -37.98
CA ASN A 820 -35.62 38.34 -38.05
C ASN A 820 -36.10 38.85 -36.67
N LEU A 821 -35.53 38.37 -35.56
CA LEU A 821 -35.91 38.75 -34.20
C LEU A 821 -35.40 40.16 -33.83
N LYS A 822 -36.27 41.17 -33.93
CA LYS A 822 -35.92 42.58 -33.62
C LYS A 822 -36.51 43.02 -32.28
N GLY A 823 -35.65 43.49 -31.36
CA GLY A 823 -36.06 44.12 -30.11
C GLY A 823 -34.88 44.41 -29.18
N PRO A 824 -35.05 45.23 -28.11
CA PRO A 824 -33.96 45.58 -27.19
C PRO A 824 -33.32 44.37 -26.50
N PHE A 825 -34.12 43.36 -26.18
CA PHE A 825 -33.66 42.10 -25.58
C PHE A 825 -32.73 41.31 -26.54
N TRP A 826 -33.16 41.09 -27.79
CA TRP A 826 -32.39 40.34 -28.78
C TRP A 826 -31.10 41.03 -29.18
N ARG A 827 -31.10 42.37 -29.30
CA ARG A 827 -29.87 43.15 -29.45
C ARG A 827 -28.93 43.02 -28.24
N GLY A 828 -29.47 42.83 -27.03
CA GLY A 828 -28.67 42.53 -25.83
C GLY A 828 -28.02 41.14 -25.87
N VAL A 829 -28.73 40.13 -26.39
CA VAL A 829 -28.22 38.77 -26.61
C VAL A 829 -27.10 38.78 -27.68
N GLU A 830 -27.34 39.44 -28.80
CA GLU A 830 -26.39 39.63 -29.90
C GLU A 830 -25.08 40.29 -29.41
N VAL A 831 -25.18 41.42 -28.69
CA VAL A 831 -24.02 42.11 -28.10
C VAL A 831 -23.29 41.26 -27.06
N ALA A 832 -24.01 40.42 -26.29
CA ALA A 832 -23.39 39.49 -25.35
C ALA A 832 -22.65 38.34 -26.07
N GLY A 833 -23.14 37.90 -27.25
CA GLY A 833 -22.43 36.98 -28.13
C GLY A 833 -21.15 37.57 -28.72
N ASP A 834 -21.16 38.84 -29.11
CA ASP A 834 -19.96 39.51 -29.66
C ASP A 834 -18.82 39.72 -28.63
N HIS A 835 -19.12 39.64 -27.33
CA HIS A 835 -18.20 39.93 -26.22
C HIS A 835 -18.02 38.75 -25.25
N TYR A 836 -18.02 37.52 -25.76
CA TYR A 836 -17.79 36.30 -24.96
C TYR A 836 -16.47 36.32 -24.16
N ASP A 837 -15.44 36.99 -24.65
CA ASP A 837 -14.15 37.17 -23.98
C ASP A 837 -14.24 38.04 -22.71
N ILE A 838 -15.07 39.09 -22.72
CA ILE A 838 -15.38 39.89 -21.52
C ILE A 838 -16.16 39.07 -20.50
N ILE A 839 -17.08 38.19 -20.96
CA ILE A 839 -17.83 37.28 -20.10
C ILE A 839 -16.88 36.25 -19.46
N GLY A 840 -15.99 35.63 -20.23
CA GLY A 840 -14.95 34.72 -19.74
C GLY A 840 -14.00 35.37 -18.72
N GLY A 841 -13.48 36.56 -19.00
CA GLY A 841 -12.68 37.33 -18.06
C GLY A 841 -13.43 37.66 -16.76
N SER A 842 -14.73 37.97 -16.84
CA SER A 842 -15.60 38.20 -15.68
C SER A 842 -15.79 36.94 -14.83
N ILE A 843 -15.86 35.76 -15.47
CA ILE A 843 -15.96 34.46 -14.78
C ILE A 843 -14.68 34.17 -13.98
N CYS A 844 -13.49 34.32 -14.58
CA CYS A 844 -12.22 34.19 -13.87
C CYS A 844 -12.12 35.17 -12.69
N GLY A 845 -12.53 36.43 -12.91
CA GLY A 845 -12.61 37.45 -11.85
C GLY A 845 -13.54 37.04 -10.70
N SER A 846 -14.68 36.42 -11.01
CA SER A 846 -15.63 35.93 -10.01
C SER A 846 -15.04 34.85 -9.11
N PHE A 847 -14.27 33.90 -9.65
CA PHE A 847 -13.63 32.86 -8.84
C PHE A 847 -12.58 33.42 -7.88
N ILE A 848 -11.81 34.42 -8.31
CA ILE A 848 -10.84 35.12 -7.45
C ILE A 848 -11.58 35.90 -6.34
N LEU A 849 -12.65 36.61 -6.70
CA LEU A 849 -13.45 37.40 -5.76
C LEU A 849 -14.16 36.53 -4.71
N PHE A 850 -14.95 35.55 -5.15
CA PHE A 850 -15.69 34.65 -4.24
C PHE A 850 -14.75 33.73 -3.44
N GLY A 851 -13.64 33.27 -4.03
CA GLY A 851 -12.62 32.51 -3.32
C GLY A 851 -11.97 33.31 -2.20
N THR A 852 -11.58 34.57 -2.47
CA THR A 852 -11.01 35.47 -1.46
C THR A 852 -12.01 35.83 -0.38
N LEU A 853 -13.25 36.16 -0.76
CA LEU A 853 -14.34 36.48 0.17
C LEU A 853 -14.67 35.29 1.09
N SER A 854 -14.68 34.06 0.54
CA SER A 854 -14.89 32.83 1.30
C SER A 854 -13.85 32.64 2.42
N VAL A 855 -12.57 32.88 2.14
CA VAL A 855 -11.49 32.81 3.15
C VAL A 855 -11.66 33.86 4.25
N LEU A 856 -12.12 35.07 3.91
CA LEU A 856 -12.39 36.13 4.88
C LEU A 856 -13.61 35.80 5.77
N LEU A 857 -14.68 35.26 5.17
CA LEU A 857 -15.94 34.92 5.86
C LEU A 857 -15.86 33.61 6.68
N TYR A 858 -14.92 32.72 6.36
CA TYR A 858 -14.78 31.43 7.05
C TYR A 858 -14.56 31.58 8.57
N LYS A 859 -13.63 32.46 9.00
CA LYS A 859 -13.32 32.64 10.43
C LYS A 859 -14.53 33.15 11.25
N PRO A 860 -15.27 34.20 10.82
CA PRO A 860 -16.53 34.59 11.45
C PRO A 860 -17.60 33.50 11.46
N TRP A 861 -17.75 32.76 10.35
CA TRP A 861 -18.74 31.69 10.20
C TRP A 861 -18.45 30.51 11.15
N ARG A 862 -17.20 30.01 11.18
CA ARG A 862 -16.78 28.91 12.05
C ARG A 862 -17.00 29.24 13.53
N ARG A 863 -16.64 30.46 13.96
CA ARG A 863 -16.92 30.95 15.33
C ARG A 863 -18.42 30.96 15.71
N ARG A 864 -19.34 31.09 14.75
CA ARG A 864 -20.79 30.98 15.00
C ARG A 864 -21.25 29.53 15.07
N ILE A 865 -20.66 28.64 14.27
CA ILE A 865 -20.95 27.19 14.29
C ILE A 865 -20.45 26.55 15.58
N ASP A 866 -19.22 26.81 16.00
CA ASP A 866 -18.68 26.23 17.24
C ASP A 866 -19.49 26.69 18.47
N LYS A 867 -19.97 27.93 18.50
CA LYS A 867 -20.92 28.43 19.52
C LYS A 867 -22.27 27.69 19.51
N LYS A 868 -22.75 27.23 18.35
CA LYS A 868 -23.98 26.41 18.27
C LYS A 868 -23.73 24.97 18.73
N ARG A 869 -22.57 24.38 18.42
CA ARG A 869 -22.16 23.02 18.86
C ARG A 869 -21.89 22.92 20.36
N MET A 870 -21.79 24.05 21.08
CA MET A 870 -21.65 24.11 22.55
C MET A 870 -22.99 24.17 23.30
N LEU A 871 -24.12 24.28 22.61
CA LEU A 871 -25.45 24.16 23.22
C LEU A 871 -25.85 22.67 23.26
N PRO A 872 -26.44 22.18 24.36
CA PRO A 872 -26.98 20.82 24.38
C PRO A 872 -28.07 20.67 23.31
N PRO A 873 -28.14 19.54 22.59
CA PRO A 873 -29.16 19.33 21.57
C PRO A 873 -30.56 19.34 22.21
N PRO A 874 -31.59 19.83 21.49
CA PRO A 874 -32.97 19.70 21.95
C PRO A 874 -33.34 18.22 22.06
N ILE A 875 -34.09 17.87 23.10
CA ILE A 875 -34.61 16.52 23.29
C ILE A 875 -35.81 16.34 22.37
N GLU A 876 -35.59 15.84 21.16
CA GLU A 876 -36.67 15.31 20.33
C GLU A 876 -37.09 13.94 20.86
N TYR A 877 -38.31 13.87 21.39
CA TYR A 877 -39.00 12.60 21.61
C TYR A 877 -39.35 12.01 20.25
N HIS A 878 -38.62 10.97 19.83
CA HIS A 878 -39.11 10.09 18.78
C HIS A 878 -40.20 9.18 19.38
N ASP A 879 -41.46 9.44 19.03
CA ASP A 879 -42.51 8.44 19.17
C ASP A 879 -42.15 7.20 18.34
N VAL A 880 -41.97 6.08 19.03
CA VAL A 880 -41.82 4.77 18.38
C VAL A 880 -43.23 4.25 18.12
N GLY A 881 -43.70 4.44 16.89
CA GLY A 881 -44.94 3.81 16.42
C GLY A 881 -44.83 2.30 16.54
N LEU A 882 -45.75 1.70 17.28
CA LEU A 882 -45.94 0.25 17.34
C LEU A 882 -46.82 -0.16 16.16
N ASP A 883 -46.25 -0.91 15.22
CA ASP A 883 -47.03 -1.75 14.30
C ASP A 883 -47.08 -3.19 14.84
N GLU A 884 -48.19 -3.86 14.57
CA GLU A 884 -48.66 -5.07 15.27
C GLU A 884 -47.89 -6.35 14.89
N ALA A 885 -47.62 -7.23 15.88
CA ALA A 885 -47.93 -8.67 15.82
C ALA A 885 -47.40 -9.45 17.05
N GLY A 886 -48.19 -10.42 17.53
CA GLY A 886 -47.72 -11.54 18.37
C GLY A 886 -47.95 -11.38 19.88
N ALA A 887 -48.98 -12.07 20.39
CA ALA A 887 -49.25 -12.17 21.82
C ALA A 887 -48.38 -13.25 22.50
N GLU A 888 -48.05 -13.07 23.78
CA GLU A 888 -48.41 -14.03 24.83
C GLU A 888 -48.25 -13.43 26.25
N ASP A 889 -49.02 -14.00 27.18
CA ASP A 889 -49.17 -13.81 28.64
C ASP A 889 -47.83 -13.60 29.41
N ASP A 890 -47.73 -12.95 30.59
CA ASP A 890 -48.57 -12.98 31.79
C ASP A 890 -48.05 -11.92 32.83
N GLY A 891 -48.75 -11.70 33.96
CA GLY A 891 -48.02 -11.63 35.24
C GLY A 891 -47.61 -10.29 35.88
N ARG A 892 -48.46 -9.26 35.87
CA ARG A 892 -48.81 -8.41 37.06
C ARG A 892 -47.72 -8.05 38.11
N SER A 893 -47.43 -6.74 38.29
CA SER A 893 -47.70 -6.00 39.56
C SER A 893 -47.19 -4.53 39.59
N ASP A 894 -47.95 -3.66 40.25
CA ASP A 894 -47.64 -2.24 40.48
C ASP A 894 -46.62 -1.99 41.61
N THR A 895 -45.75 -0.98 41.46
CA THR A 895 -45.81 0.31 42.21
C THR A 895 -44.49 1.12 42.10
N ARG A 896 -44.62 2.46 41.98
CA ARG A 896 -43.53 3.47 42.07
C ARG A 896 -43.46 4.03 43.54
N PRO A 897 -42.70 5.09 43.93
CA PRO A 897 -41.76 5.96 43.19
C PRO A 897 -40.49 6.45 43.99
N ALA A 898 -39.84 7.49 43.44
CA ALA A 898 -38.94 8.50 44.06
C ALA A 898 -37.45 8.12 44.25
N VAL A 899 -36.47 8.68 43.52
CA VAL A 899 -36.04 10.09 43.27
C VAL A 899 -35.21 10.71 44.41
N GLY A 900 -33.92 10.96 44.12
CA GLY A 900 -33.02 11.81 44.89
C GLY A 900 -32.02 12.51 43.95
N LYS A 901 -32.06 13.85 43.89
CA LYS A 901 -31.17 14.68 43.05
C LYS A 901 -29.93 15.13 43.84
N TYR A 902 -28.80 15.30 43.16
CA TYR A 902 -27.71 16.18 43.60
C TYR A 902 -27.54 17.35 42.61
N PRO A 903 -27.24 18.59 43.09
CA PRO A 903 -27.02 19.77 42.24
C PRO A 903 -25.56 19.93 41.79
N ALA A 904 -25.33 20.89 40.89
CA ALA A 904 -24.05 21.15 40.23
C ALA A 904 -23.46 22.55 40.56
N ALA A 905 -22.32 22.87 39.91
CA ALA A 905 -21.52 24.12 39.97
C ALA A 905 -20.63 24.31 41.22
N GLY A 906 -19.45 24.96 41.17
CA GLY A 906 -18.86 25.81 40.12
C GLY A 906 -17.30 25.83 40.10
N PRO A 907 -16.65 26.80 39.42
CA PRO A 907 -15.33 26.57 38.77
C PRO A 907 -14.13 27.43 39.25
N MET A 908 -12.94 27.09 38.70
CA MET A 908 -11.63 27.81 38.77
C MET A 908 -10.92 27.77 40.14
N GLU A 909 -9.59 27.89 40.29
CA GLU A 909 -8.52 28.33 39.37
C GLU A 909 -7.17 27.62 39.65
N ALA A 910 -6.04 28.13 39.13
CA ALA A 910 -4.71 27.48 39.13
C ALA A 910 -3.98 27.48 40.49
N GLY A 911 -3.10 26.49 40.71
CA GLY A 911 -2.22 26.37 41.87
C GLY A 911 -1.08 25.37 41.64
N ASN A 912 0.08 25.62 42.27
CA ASN A 912 1.36 24.94 41.98
C ASN A 912 1.88 24.19 43.24
N TYR A 913 2.87 23.30 43.06
CA TYR A 913 3.63 22.53 44.08
C TYR A 913 2.91 21.46 44.92
N GLY A 914 3.67 20.41 45.26
CA GLY A 914 3.42 19.59 46.46
C GLY A 914 3.61 18.08 46.29
N GLN A 915 4.78 17.54 46.65
CA GLN A 915 4.87 16.16 47.14
C GLN A 915 4.05 16.01 48.43
N VAL A 916 3.50 14.82 48.70
CA VAL A 916 3.85 13.97 49.87
C VAL A 916 3.02 12.67 49.83
N ASP A 917 3.66 11.64 50.36
CA ASP A 917 3.40 10.21 50.29
C ASP A 917 2.08 9.66 50.89
N SER A 918 1.74 8.46 50.38
CA SER A 918 1.22 7.29 51.10
C SER A 918 0.12 7.42 52.17
N VAL A 919 -1.03 6.80 51.89
CA VAL A 919 -1.72 5.96 52.89
C VAL A 919 -2.19 4.64 52.25
N THR A 920 -1.75 3.53 52.81
CA THR A 920 -2.30 2.19 52.57
C THR A 920 -3.52 1.94 53.46
N LYS A 921 -4.59 1.33 52.92
CA LYS A 921 -5.36 0.21 53.55
C LYS A 921 -6.68 -0.09 52.84
N GLY A 922 -7.02 -1.39 52.80
CA GLY A 922 -8.35 -1.91 52.49
C GLY A 922 -8.67 -2.00 50.99
N GLY A 923 -9.16 -3.10 50.44
CA GLY A 923 -9.50 -4.39 51.04
C GLY A 923 -10.80 -4.95 50.47
N THR A 924 -10.70 -5.95 49.60
CA THR A 924 -11.76 -6.90 49.21
C THR A 924 -13.16 -6.35 48.86
N ARG A 925 -13.57 -6.52 47.60
CA ARG A 925 -14.53 -7.60 47.26
C ARG A 925 -14.51 -7.95 45.77
N VAL A 926 -14.48 -9.25 45.51
CA VAL A 926 -14.87 -9.85 44.23
C VAL A 926 -16.39 -9.92 44.21
N HIS A 927 -17.01 -9.72 43.03
CA HIS A 927 -18.20 -10.47 42.67
C HIS A 927 -18.24 -10.69 41.16
N GLU A 928 -18.35 -11.95 40.78
CA GLU A 928 -18.65 -12.41 39.42
C GLU A 928 -20.15 -12.22 39.14
N SER A 929 -20.49 -11.98 37.87
CA SER A 929 -21.78 -12.38 37.29
C SER A 929 -21.70 -12.38 35.75
N SER A 930 -21.30 -13.53 35.21
CA SER A 930 -21.83 -14.06 33.94
C SER A 930 -23.16 -14.80 34.26
N PRO A 931 -24.04 -15.15 33.29
CA PRO A 931 -23.77 -15.50 31.89
C PRO A 931 -23.32 -14.34 31.00
#